data_AF-A0A7S9LTD9-F1
#
_entry.id   AF-A0A7S9LTD9-F1
#
_cell.length_a   1.000
_cell.length_b   1.000
_cell.length_c   1.000
_cell.angle_alpha   90.00
_cell.angle_beta   90.00
_cell.angle_gamma   90.00
#
_symmetry.space_group_name_H-M   'P 1'
#
loop_
_entity.id
_entity.type
_entity.pdbx_description
1 polymer ?
#
loop_
_entity_poly.entity_id
_entity_poly.type
_entity_poly.pdbx_seq_one_letter_code
_entity_poly.pdbx_strand_id
1 'polypeptide(L)'
;MSSTIKVQIDEDDHTYYVNEDLFGANFIVSKDSFEGTYGANLPNLHVTHIRYPGGEVTEKYFDLLDPDAVPISEAGTFDGLSAYIAYAGQHGLPLHIVVPTKKYADDPQRGVSELGTFIERLEAGQYGDVGEYVIEIGNEYYTKQSDYSSVSFNAYIYGDIAGRFATEIHATSDGRALVAVQAGRREHDNNDIMAGFAATSGGADVDLLVTHSYPWRTESVANHLKIRADLAADWERIGITADLYLSEWNIASSSNTSNLHLRDYGLSQTAGLVEFVEQMAILGYDKAAVWAVQQRNKTSLFTGEGDSQWRFAGYTFEMLSERVGGTHVVTEGLDFIGGLPAVEFTVFDGDDATHIFMSKDAMPNVESIRFLTDDLFAEYETFGVEGLTTDGDPEDQRSNAIYWTEDVAILRPGGPDIEIEFTVAYELQVLDLQKVGTAWGAIDGYTGAVRLEAVTQLDDDIILESFIDSSDEFVWETAERESLEDTVLEASFQFADGVEVTQGENGNLDTKMFADTDDVHQWNTMTVDEDGVVVKFDDGSTAEIWLEQGEASYISLVPSSSEFFYEEFLSIRDAGSDYDVYAMLSTGEFVIAHADGNGDLTSMQIMDRFGHHDWSSLEILFGSNGKPQAKASDFNAHVGVSEIVDDFSALYDRAASSFDLFQAADAFYMI
;
A
#
# COMPACT_ATOMS: atom_id res chain seq x y z
N MET A 1 -26.16 -11.56 -8.97
CA MET A 1 -25.71 -12.81 -8.29
C MET A 1 -25.31 -12.41 -6.89
N SER A 2 -25.79 -13.14 -5.88
CA SER A 2 -25.36 -12.96 -4.50
C SER A 2 -24.11 -13.82 -4.28
N SER A 3 -23.03 -13.22 -3.78
CA SER A 3 -21.85 -13.96 -3.31
C SER A 3 -21.92 -14.07 -1.80
N THR A 4 -21.53 -15.22 -1.26
CA THR A 4 -21.40 -15.41 0.19
C THR A 4 -19.93 -15.43 0.52
N ILE A 5 -19.53 -14.65 1.53
CA ILE A 5 -18.15 -14.51 1.96
C ILE A 5 -18.09 -14.89 3.43
N LYS A 6 -17.16 -15.78 3.75
CA LYS A 6 -16.81 -16.04 5.12
C LYS A 6 -15.56 -15.23 5.41
N VAL A 7 -15.67 -14.26 6.31
CA VAL A 7 -14.51 -13.52 6.81
C VAL A 7 -14.04 -14.26 8.05
N GLN A 8 -12.81 -14.78 8.03
CA GLN A 8 -12.19 -15.42 9.18
C GLN A 8 -10.85 -14.74 9.45
N ILE A 9 -10.84 -13.74 10.32
CA ILE A 9 -9.58 -13.08 10.70
C ILE A 9 -8.83 -14.05 11.60
N ASP A 10 -7.74 -14.62 11.12
CA ASP A 10 -6.84 -15.44 11.93
C ASP A 10 -5.78 -14.51 12.54
N GLU A 11 -5.64 -14.52 13.86
CA GLU A 11 -4.74 -13.60 14.58
C GLU A 11 -3.25 -13.95 14.38
N ASP A 12 -2.95 -15.13 13.84
CA ASP A 12 -1.59 -15.67 13.80
C ASP A 12 -0.91 -15.50 12.41
N ASP A 13 0.13 -14.65 12.40
CA ASP A 13 1.29 -14.58 11.48
C ASP A 13 1.28 -13.68 10.20
N HIS A 14 0.20 -12.98 9.83
CA HIS A 14 0.19 -12.20 8.57
C HIS A 14 -0.42 -10.78 8.67
N THR A 15 0.01 -10.02 9.68
CA THR A 15 -0.44 -8.64 9.88
C THR A 15 0.68 -7.61 9.74
N TYR A 16 0.40 -6.47 9.12
CA TYR A 16 1.37 -5.37 8.92
C TYR A 16 0.88 -4.06 9.52
N TYR A 17 1.67 -3.44 10.40
CA TYR A 17 1.29 -2.22 11.09
C TYR A 17 1.13 -1.03 10.13
N VAL A 18 0.02 -0.31 10.25
CA VAL A 18 -0.23 0.96 9.54
C VAL A 18 0.22 2.11 10.42
N ASN A 19 1.33 2.76 10.03
CA ASN A 19 1.77 3.97 10.71
C ASN A 19 0.80 5.14 10.45
N GLU A 20 0.39 5.85 11.52
CA GLU A 20 -0.45 7.06 11.42
C GLU A 20 0.23 8.14 10.55
N ASP A 21 1.56 8.18 10.53
CA ASP A 21 2.35 9.09 9.71
C ASP A 21 2.25 8.83 8.19
N LEU A 22 1.53 7.79 7.75
CA LEU A 22 1.19 7.59 6.33
C LEU A 22 0.17 8.60 5.79
N PHE A 23 -0.54 9.32 6.67
CA PHE A 23 -1.60 10.26 6.30
C PHE A 23 -1.15 11.72 6.28
N GLY A 24 -0.03 12.02 5.62
CA GLY A 24 0.43 13.39 5.37
C GLY A 24 -0.18 14.05 4.14
N ALA A 25 0.01 15.37 4.02
CA ALA A 25 -0.44 16.17 2.90
C ALA A 25 0.67 17.00 2.25
N ASN A 26 0.69 17.09 0.93
CA ASN A 26 1.51 18.09 0.23
C ASN A 26 0.84 19.47 0.21
N PHE A 27 1.63 20.52 0.40
CA PHE A 27 1.25 21.92 0.18
C PHE A 27 2.06 22.49 -0.98
N ILE A 28 1.42 23.05 -2.02
CA ILE A 28 2.12 23.75 -3.10
C ILE A 28 1.89 25.26 -3.00
N VAL A 29 2.93 25.99 -2.62
CA VAL A 29 2.88 27.44 -2.32
C VAL A 29 2.38 28.34 -3.46
N SER A 30 2.45 27.87 -4.71
CA SER A 30 1.97 28.65 -5.87
C SER A 30 0.50 28.36 -6.21
N LYS A 31 -0.14 27.43 -5.52
CA LYS A 31 -1.50 26.95 -5.81
C LYS A 31 -2.43 27.00 -4.62
N ASP A 32 -1.90 26.77 -3.42
CA ASP A 32 -2.66 26.55 -2.20
C ASP A 32 -2.52 27.73 -1.22
N SER A 33 -3.49 27.90 -0.31
CA SER A 33 -3.38 28.87 0.79
C SER A 33 -3.97 28.37 2.11
N PHE A 34 -3.25 28.59 3.21
CA PHE A 34 -3.67 28.31 4.58
C PHE A 34 -4.83 29.20 5.05
N GLU A 35 -4.95 30.42 4.51
CA GLU A 35 -6.11 31.30 4.74
C GLU A 35 -7.25 31.04 3.74
N GLY A 36 -7.04 30.08 2.83
CA GLY A 36 -7.91 29.74 1.72
C GLY A 36 -8.73 28.48 1.96
N THR A 37 -9.24 27.89 0.87
CA THR A 37 -9.97 26.63 0.93
C THR A 37 -9.08 25.45 1.29
N TYR A 38 -7.78 25.51 1.00
CA TYR A 38 -6.85 24.46 1.42
C TYR A 38 -6.82 24.38 2.95
N GLY A 39 -6.48 25.48 3.62
CA GLY A 39 -6.40 25.50 5.09
C GLY A 39 -7.75 25.25 5.77
N ALA A 40 -8.86 25.67 5.15
CA ALA A 40 -10.19 25.38 5.69
C ALA A 40 -10.59 23.90 5.60
N ASN A 41 -10.12 23.18 4.57
CA ASN A 41 -10.51 21.79 4.33
C ASN A 41 -9.55 20.77 4.92
N LEU A 42 -8.28 21.12 5.08
CA LEU A 42 -7.23 20.21 5.54
C LEU A 42 -7.55 19.53 6.89
N PRO A 43 -8.16 20.19 7.89
CA PRO A 43 -8.53 19.53 9.15
C PRO A 43 -9.50 18.36 8.96
N ASN A 44 -10.32 18.37 7.92
CA ASN A 44 -11.25 17.28 7.63
C ASN A 44 -10.57 16.06 6.99
N LEU A 45 -9.29 16.15 6.62
CA LEU A 45 -8.53 15.02 6.08
C LEU A 45 -7.69 14.31 7.15
N HIS A 46 -7.82 14.69 8.43
CA HIS A 46 -7.10 14.08 9.55
C HIS A 46 -5.59 13.93 9.33
N VAL A 47 -4.98 14.90 8.63
CA VAL A 47 -3.58 14.77 8.22
C VAL A 47 -2.64 14.86 9.41
N THR A 48 -1.60 14.04 9.42
CA THR A 48 -0.63 13.99 10.53
C THR A 48 0.53 14.97 10.34
N HIS A 49 0.80 15.40 9.10
CA HIS A 49 1.85 16.36 8.80
C HIS A 49 1.64 17.01 7.42
N ILE A 50 2.36 18.10 7.15
CA ILE A 50 2.29 18.81 5.87
C ILE A 50 3.69 18.95 5.29
N ARG A 51 3.91 18.43 4.09
CA ARG A 51 5.12 18.64 3.29
C ARG A 51 5.06 19.99 2.57
N TYR A 52 5.98 20.90 2.92
CA TYR A 52 6.04 22.28 2.44
C TYR A 52 7.45 22.59 1.89
N PRO A 53 7.64 23.41 0.84
CA PRO A 53 6.63 24.07 0.00
C PRO A 53 6.15 23.21 -1.18
N GLY A 54 6.55 21.92 -1.20
CA GLY A 54 6.03 20.84 -2.05
C GLY A 54 6.24 20.97 -3.55
N GLY A 55 6.84 19.96 -4.18
CA GLY A 55 6.95 19.88 -5.65
C GLY A 55 7.97 20.84 -6.29
N GLU A 56 7.86 21.02 -7.61
CA GLU A 56 8.87 21.74 -8.42
C GLU A 56 9.07 23.22 -8.01
N VAL A 57 8.12 23.81 -7.28
CA VAL A 57 8.22 25.19 -6.78
C VAL A 57 9.34 25.35 -5.77
N THR A 58 9.68 24.30 -5.02
CA THR A 58 10.82 24.30 -4.09
C THR A 58 12.10 24.71 -4.83
N GLU A 59 12.38 24.05 -5.96
CA GLU A 59 13.59 24.26 -6.74
C GLU A 59 13.62 25.60 -7.49
N LYS A 60 12.45 26.21 -7.73
CA LYS A 60 12.32 27.46 -8.49
C LYS A 60 12.28 28.70 -7.62
N TYR A 61 11.61 28.62 -6.48
CA TYR A 61 11.12 29.79 -5.77
C TYR A 61 11.51 29.84 -4.30
N PHE A 62 11.77 28.69 -3.65
CA PHE A 62 12.12 28.71 -2.24
C PHE A 62 13.52 29.28 -2.03
N ASP A 63 13.60 30.41 -1.31
CA ASP A 63 14.86 31.08 -0.98
C ASP A 63 15.22 30.87 0.48
N LEU A 64 16.33 30.17 0.75
CA LEU A 64 16.80 29.90 2.12
C LEU A 64 17.15 31.20 2.87
N LEU A 65 17.51 32.26 2.15
CA LEU A 65 17.85 33.54 2.76
C LEU A 65 16.63 34.45 3.03
N ASP A 66 15.51 34.18 2.36
CA ASP A 66 14.25 34.89 2.48
C ASP A 66 13.05 33.96 2.18
N PRO A 67 12.74 32.99 3.07
CA PRO A 67 11.76 31.93 2.81
C PRO A 67 10.30 32.41 2.86
N ASP A 68 10.08 33.70 3.16
CA ASP A 68 8.80 34.39 3.06
C ASP A 68 8.67 35.23 1.78
N ALA A 69 9.69 35.23 0.91
CA ALA A 69 9.68 36.01 -0.32
C ALA A 69 8.63 35.50 -1.31
N VAL A 70 7.71 36.38 -1.69
CA VAL A 70 6.74 36.11 -2.76
C VAL A 70 7.43 36.25 -4.14
N PRO A 71 7.45 35.21 -4.98
CA PRO A 71 8.03 35.29 -6.31
C PRO A 71 7.28 36.28 -7.21
N ILE A 72 8.01 37.11 -7.97
CA ILE A 72 7.44 38.14 -8.84
C ILE A 72 6.48 37.56 -9.90
N SER A 73 6.70 36.31 -10.33
CA SER A 73 5.88 35.61 -11.33
C SER A 73 4.57 35.03 -10.78
N GLU A 74 4.44 34.90 -9.47
CA GLU A 74 3.29 34.28 -8.78
C GLU A 74 2.52 35.35 -8.02
N ALA A 75 2.18 36.48 -8.67
CA ALA A 75 1.40 37.56 -8.06
C ALA A 75 -0.02 37.06 -7.69
N GLY A 76 -0.13 36.46 -6.50
CA GLY A 76 -1.26 35.73 -5.92
C GLY A 76 -0.98 35.28 -4.48
N THR A 77 -1.79 34.37 -3.94
CA THR A 77 -1.64 33.73 -2.61
C THR A 77 -0.38 32.88 -2.58
N PHE A 78 0.71 33.44 -2.05
CA PHE A 78 1.94 32.71 -1.75
C PHE A 78 2.12 32.76 -0.24
N ASP A 79 1.86 31.63 0.40
CA ASP A 79 2.04 31.52 1.84
C ASP A 79 3.49 31.10 2.10
N GLY A 80 4.26 32.05 2.64
CA GLY A 80 5.65 31.86 3.03
C GLY A 80 5.81 30.94 4.24
N LEU A 81 7.06 30.66 4.59
CA LEU A 81 7.41 29.77 5.70
C LEU A 81 6.77 30.18 7.03
N SER A 82 6.70 31.48 7.33
CA SER A 82 6.09 31.98 8.57
C SER A 82 4.59 31.66 8.64
N ALA A 83 3.88 31.68 7.50
CA ALA A 83 2.46 31.31 7.45
C ALA A 83 2.29 29.81 7.66
N TYR A 84 3.15 29.00 7.06
CA TYR A 84 3.18 27.56 7.27
C TYR A 84 3.42 27.18 8.74
N ILE A 85 4.46 27.74 9.38
CA ILE A 85 4.78 27.44 10.79
C ILE A 85 3.64 27.89 11.71
N ALA A 86 3.03 29.06 11.45
CA ALA A 86 1.89 29.52 12.23
C ALA A 86 0.69 28.56 12.10
N TYR A 87 0.36 28.12 10.89
CA TYR A 87 -0.72 27.17 10.65
C TYR A 87 -0.44 25.82 11.30
N ALA A 88 0.75 25.24 11.08
CA ALA A 88 1.14 23.97 11.67
C ALA A 88 1.10 24.03 13.20
N GLY A 89 1.63 25.10 13.81
CA GLY A 89 1.57 25.30 15.26
C GLY A 89 0.16 25.45 15.81
N GLN A 90 -0.77 26.08 15.07
CA GLN A 90 -2.18 26.19 15.46
C GLN A 90 -2.87 24.82 15.47
N HIS A 91 -2.48 23.93 14.56
CA HIS A 91 -3.09 22.62 14.38
C HIS A 91 -2.29 21.47 15.02
N GLY A 92 -1.20 21.77 15.72
CA GLY A 92 -0.35 20.75 16.37
C GLY A 92 0.38 19.84 15.38
N LEU A 93 0.62 20.29 14.16
CA LEU A 93 1.24 19.49 13.10
C LEU A 93 2.77 19.63 13.14
N PRO A 94 3.53 18.53 13.02
CA PRO A 94 4.98 18.56 12.87
C PRO A 94 5.37 19.19 11.52
N LEU A 95 6.55 19.81 11.51
CA LEU A 95 7.03 20.55 10.35
C LEU A 95 7.82 19.64 9.41
N HIS A 96 7.56 19.77 8.12
CA HIS A 96 8.32 19.11 7.06
C HIS A 96 8.66 20.13 5.97
N ILE A 97 9.94 20.49 5.88
CA ILE A 97 10.44 21.57 5.03
C ILE A 97 11.37 21.00 3.94
N VAL A 98 10.99 21.16 2.68
CA VAL A 98 11.80 20.78 1.52
C VAL A 98 12.70 21.96 1.12
N VAL A 99 14.01 21.74 1.00
CA VAL A 99 15.01 22.75 0.62
C VAL A 99 15.52 22.53 -0.80
N PRO A 100 15.80 23.60 -1.59
CA PRO A 100 16.23 23.46 -2.98
C PRO A 100 17.66 22.96 -3.11
N THR A 101 17.94 22.27 -4.22
CA THR A 101 19.28 21.77 -4.56
C THR A 101 19.77 22.25 -5.93
N LYS A 102 18.88 22.38 -6.92
CA LYS A 102 19.24 22.63 -8.33
C LYS A 102 19.98 23.95 -8.53
N LYS A 103 19.61 24.98 -7.78
CA LYS A 103 20.24 26.32 -7.85
C LYS A 103 21.67 26.37 -7.29
N TYR A 104 22.10 25.32 -6.57
CA TYR A 104 23.43 25.21 -5.99
C TYR A 104 24.37 24.29 -6.78
N ALA A 105 23.94 23.78 -7.94
CA ALA A 105 24.73 22.88 -8.78
C ALA A 105 26.11 23.46 -9.18
N ASP A 106 26.18 24.76 -9.45
CA ASP A 106 27.43 25.45 -9.81
C ASP A 106 28.29 25.82 -8.57
N ASP A 107 27.66 25.96 -7.39
CA ASP A 107 28.33 26.36 -6.14
C ASP A 107 27.67 25.69 -4.92
N PRO A 108 27.97 24.40 -4.66
CA PRO A 108 27.42 23.68 -3.51
C PRO A 108 27.80 24.31 -2.16
N GLN A 109 28.97 24.96 -2.08
CA GLN A 109 29.44 25.58 -0.84
C GLN A 109 28.62 26.81 -0.47
N ARG A 110 28.16 27.58 -1.46
CA ARG A 110 27.15 28.62 -1.24
C ARG A 110 25.87 28.02 -0.67
N GLY A 111 25.40 26.90 -1.22
CA GLY A 111 24.22 26.18 -0.71
C GLY A 111 24.35 25.80 0.76
N VAL A 112 25.48 25.23 1.16
CA VAL A 112 25.79 24.88 2.56
C VAL A 112 25.72 26.12 3.46
N SER A 113 26.37 27.21 3.08
CA SER A 113 26.38 28.44 3.89
C SER A 113 24.99 29.07 4.03
N GLU A 114 24.18 29.04 2.97
CA GLU A 114 22.81 29.55 2.99
C GLU A 114 21.89 28.64 3.83
N LEU A 115 22.07 27.32 3.77
CA LEU A 115 21.34 26.34 4.59
C LEU A 115 21.64 26.48 6.07
N GLY A 116 22.92 26.59 6.48
CA GLY A 116 23.28 26.81 7.87
C GLY A 116 22.66 28.11 8.42
N THR A 117 22.72 29.19 7.63
CA THR A 117 22.07 30.47 7.99
C THR A 117 20.55 30.31 8.12
N PHE A 118 19.93 29.51 7.25
CA PHE A 118 18.49 29.23 7.31
C PHE A 118 18.12 28.50 8.60
N ILE A 119 18.83 27.42 8.93
CA ILE A 119 18.60 26.62 10.14
C ILE A 119 18.80 27.47 11.40
N GLU A 120 19.91 28.22 11.51
CA GLU A 120 20.13 29.13 12.64
C GLU A 120 18.98 30.12 12.86
N ARG A 121 18.39 30.66 11.78
CA ARG A 121 17.24 31.58 11.86
C ARG A 121 15.94 30.88 12.22
N LEU A 122 15.71 29.69 11.64
CA LEU A 122 14.57 28.84 11.93
C LEU A 122 14.55 28.51 13.43
N GLU A 123 15.67 28.04 13.94
CA GLU A 123 15.89 27.64 15.33
C GLU A 123 15.87 28.81 16.31
N ALA A 124 16.28 30.01 15.88
CA ALA A 124 16.15 31.24 16.66
C ALA A 124 14.71 31.78 16.73
N GLY A 125 13.75 31.09 16.09
CA GLY A 125 12.34 31.47 16.08
C GLY A 125 12.01 32.62 15.16
N GLN A 126 12.85 32.92 14.15
CA GLN A 126 12.63 34.06 13.25
C GLN A 126 11.31 33.95 12.47
N TYR A 127 10.89 32.72 12.15
CA TYR A 127 9.69 32.42 11.35
C TYR A 127 8.53 31.85 12.19
N GLY A 128 8.70 31.78 13.51
CA GLY A 128 7.80 31.07 14.42
C GLY A 128 8.54 30.04 15.26
N ASP A 129 7.87 29.50 16.28
CA ASP A 129 8.46 28.45 17.12
C ASP A 129 8.50 27.13 16.35
N VAL A 130 9.62 26.42 16.45
CA VAL A 130 9.82 25.13 15.78
C VAL A 130 10.20 24.10 16.82
N GLY A 131 9.44 23.00 16.85
CA GLY A 131 9.76 21.81 17.65
C GLY A 131 10.83 20.98 16.96
N GLU A 132 10.62 19.67 16.95
CA GLU A 132 11.30 18.76 16.02
C GLU A 132 10.71 18.95 14.61
N TYR A 133 11.54 18.81 13.59
CA TYR A 133 11.14 19.04 12.21
C TYR A 133 11.96 18.20 11.23
N VAL A 134 11.42 17.98 10.04
CA VAL A 134 12.11 17.30 8.93
C VAL A 134 12.64 18.32 7.93
N ILE A 135 13.88 18.13 7.48
CA ILE A 135 14.46 18.82 6.33
C ILE A 135 14.63 17.81 5.20
N GLU A 136 13.79 17.92 4.17
CA GLU A 136 13.92 17.14 2.93
C GLU A 136 14.83 17.86 1.94
N ILE A 137 15.88 17.18 1.49
CA ILE A 137 16.88 17.77 0.62
C ILE A 137 16.48 17.56 -0.84
N GLY A 138 16.01 18.63 -1.47
CA GLY A 138 15.68 18.71 -2.89
C GLY A 138 14.31 18.13 -3.24
N ASN A 139 13.86 18.45 -4.44
CA ASN A 139 12.63 17.88 -5.01
C ASN A 139 12.83 17.43 -6.46
N GLU A 140 12.60 16.15 -6.70
CA GLU A 140 12.62 15.50 -8.01
C GLU A 140 13.84 15.91 -8.84
N TYR A 141 15.03 15.45 -8.41
CA TYR A 141 16.31 15.75 -9.07
C TYR A 141 16.28 15.53 -10.60
N TYR A 142 15.47 14.59 -11.06
CA TYR A 142 15.31 14.17 -12.46
C TYR A 142 14.41 15.09 -13.32
N THR A 143 13.65 16.03 -12.74
CA THR A 143 12.85 16.96 -13.55
C THR A 143 13.73 17.99 -14.25
N LYS A 144 13.28 18.42 -15.44
CA LYS A 144 14.06 19.30 -16.32
C LYS A 144 14.68 20.46 -15.56
N GLN A 145 15.97 20.66 -15.81
CA GLN A 145 16.74 21.74 -15.26
C GLN A 145 16.11 23.09 -15.63
N SER A 146 15.83 23.89 -14.62
CA SER A 146 15.55 25.32 -14.77
C SER A 146 16.83 26.06 -15.13
N ASP A 147 16.73 27.23 -15.77
CA ASP A 147 17.83 28.02 -16.36
C ASP A 147 18.91 28.53 -15.35
N TYR A 148 19.00 27.99 -14.13
CA TYR A 148 19.82 28.51 -13.03
C TYR A 148 21.28 28.06 -13.03
N SER A 149 21.65 27.02 -13.78
CA SER A 149 22.99 26.42 -13.68
C SER A 149 23.66 26.22 -15.03
N SER A 150 24.97 26.45 -15.05
CA SER A 150 25.85 26.16 -16.18
C SER A 150 26.31 24.70 -16.25
N VAL A 151 26.27 24.00 -15.11
CA VAL A 151 26.51 22.56 -14.99
C VAL A 151 25.21 21.80 -15.21
N SER A 152 25.26 20.70 -15.98
CA SER A 152 24.12 19.79 -16.16
C SER A 152 23.80 19.10 -14.85
N PHE A 153 22.66 19.44 -14.21
CA PHE A 153 22.23 18.78 -12.99
C PHE A 153 21.88 17.31 -13.27
N ASN A 154 22.37 16.40 -12.42
CA ASN A 154 22.16 14.95 -12.55
C ASN A 154 22.15 14.28 -11.16
N ALA A 155 21.87 12.97 -11.14
CA ALA A 155 21.81 12.15 -9.94
C ALA A 155 23.06 12.27 -9.05
N TYR A 156 24.26 12.21 -9.62
CA TYR A 156 25.51 12.34 -8.87
C TYR A 156 25.67 13.72 -8.20
N ILE A 157 25.36 14.80 -8.94
CA ILE A 157 25.44 16.17 -8.40
C ILE A 157 24.40 16.38 -7.30
N TYR A 158 23.20 15.83 -7.47
CA TYR A 158 22.21 15.81 -6.40
C TYR A 158 22.77 15.11 -5.15
N GLY A 159 23.36 13.91 -5.30
CA GLY A 159 24.02 13.19 -4.22
C GLY A 159 25.11 14.01 -3.52
N ASP A 160 26.02 14.66 -4.27
CA ASP A 160 27.08 15.53 -3.71
C ASP A 160 26.50 16.69 -2.88
N ILE A 161 25.45 17.34 -3.36
CA ILE A 161 24.80 18.42 -2.61
C ILE A 161 24.09 17.87 -1.38
N ALA A 162 23.37 16.76 -1.52
CA ALA A 162 22.63 16.12 -0.43
C ALA A 162 23.56 15.68 0.70
N GLY A 163 24.73 15.09 0.40
CA GLY A 163 25.71 14.74 1.42
C GLY A 163 26.24 15.95 2.18
N ARG A 164 26.54 17.04 1.47
CA ARG A 164 26.96 18.31 2.11
C ARG A 164 25.85 18.92 2.97
N PHE A 165 24.61 18.87 2.50
CA PHE A 165 23.46 19.43 3.22
C PHE A 165 23.14 18.62 4.47
N ALA A 166 23.14 17.29 4.38
CA ALA A 166 22.99 16.40 5.55
C ALA A 166 24.04 16.72 6.62
N THR A 167 25.30 16.87 6.23
CA THR A 167 26.39 17.26 7.15
C THR A 167 26.11 18.60 7.84
N GLU A 168 25.66 19.61 7.09
CA GLU A 168 25.37 20.93 7.62
C GLU A 168 24.15 20.92 8.56
N ILE A 169 23.10 20.17 8.21
CA ILE A 169 21.90 20.04 9.05
C ILE A 169 22.29 19.47 10.42
N HIS A 170 23.01 18.34 10.45
CA HIS A 170 23.50 17.73 11.70
C HIS A 170 24.42 18.67 12.49
N ALA A 171 25.21 19.50 11.82
CA ALA A 171 26.12 20.43 12.48
C ALA A 171 25.40 21.65 13.09
N THR A 172 24.20 22.01 12.61
CA THR A 172 23.55 23.29 12.93
C THR A 172 22.20 23.16 13.65
N SER A 173 21.53 22.01 13.61
CA SER A 173 20.18 21.82 14.15
C SER A 173 20.10 21.44 15.63
N ASP A 174 21.24 21.38 16.34
CA ASP A 174 21.33 20.89 17.72
C ASP A 174 20.60 19.52 17.96
N GLY A 175 20.47 18.71 16.90
CA GLY A 175 19.80 17.40 16.92
C GLY A 175 18.27 17.43 16.80
N ARG A 176 17.66 18.58 16.50
CA ARG A 176 16.19 18.72 16.35
C ARG A 176 15.67 18.44 14.95
N ALA A 177 16.54 18.48 13.96
CA ALA A 177 16.18 18.25 12.56
C ALA A 177 16.44 16.80 12.16
N LEU A 178 15.42 16.14 11.62
CA LEU A 178 15.57 14.89 10.87
C LEU A 178 15.95 15.20 9.42
N VAL A 179 16.87 14.44 8.86
CA VAL A 179 17.39 14.58 7.51
C VAL A 179 16.71 13.60 6.58
N ALA A 180 16.00 14.13 5.56
CA ALA A 180 15.37 13.32 4.53
C ALA A 180 16.09 13.49 3.17
N VAL A 181 16.45 12.38 2.51
CA VAL A 181 17.20 12.36 1.24
C VAL A 181 16.46 11.54 0.20
N GLN A 182 16.36 12.04 -1.03
CA GLN A 182 15.71 11.31 -2.12
C GLN A 182 16.54 10.11 -2.59
N ALA A 183 15.90 8.95 -2.61
CA ALA A 183 16.41 7.78 -3.30
C ALA A 183 16.24 7.93 -4.83
N GLY A 184 16.98 7.13 -5.59
CA GLY A 184 16.91 7.16 -7.04
C GLY A 184 15.56 6.65 -7.57
N ARG A 185 15.14 7.17 -8.73
CA ARG A 185 13.96 6.67 -9.46
C ARG A 185 14.25 5.37 -10.22
N ARG A 186 15.53 5.09 -10.46
CA ARG A 186 16.02 3.92 -11.18
C ARG A 186 17.33 3.50 -10.54
N GLU A 187 17.73 2.25 -10.76
CA GLU A 187 18.96 1.70 -10.18
C GLU A 187 20.19 2.56 -10.49
N HIS A 188 20.41 2.94 -11.76
CA HIS A 188 21.57 3.77 -12.13
C HIS A 188 21.57 5.14 -11.46
N ASP A 189 20.39 5.79 -11.36
CA ASP A 189 20.29 7.06 -10.66
C ASP A 189 20.59 6.86 -9.16
N ASN A 190 20.04 5.81 -8.56
CA ASN A 190 20.23 5.49 -7.15
C ASN A 190 21.71 5.29 -6.82
N ASN A 191 22.41 4.53 -7.68
CA ASN A 191 23.85 4.31 -7.58
C ASN A 191 24.64 5.62 -7.69
N ASP A 192 24.28 6.50 -8.62
CA ASP A 192 24.93 7.81 -8.78
C ASP A 192 24.68 8.73 -7.57
N ILE A 193 23.45 8.76 -7.03
CA ILE A 193 23.11 9.54 -5.83
C ILE A 193 23.93 9.05 -4.64
N MET A 194 23.92 7.74 -4.35
CA MET A 194 24.70 7.15 -3.26
C MET A 194 26.20 7.46 -3.40
N ALA A 195 26.74 7.38 -4.62
CA ALA A 195 28.15 7.70 -4.88
C ALA A 195 28.47 9.18 -4.62
N GLY A 196 27.60 10.10 -5.02
CA GLY A 196 27.75 11.53 -4.74
C GLY A 196 27.62 11.84 -3.24
N PHE A 197 26.63 11.23 -2.59
CA PHE A 197 26.35 11.39 -1.17
C PHE A 197 27.52 10.91 -0.31
N ALA A 198 27.96 9.67 -0.50
CA ALA A 198 29.07 9.08 0.25
C ALA A 198 30.40 9.85 0.06
N ALA A 199 30.59 10.51 -1.08
CA ALA A 199 31.79 11.32 -1.34
C ALA A 199 31.86 12.59 -0.47
N THR A 200 30.75 13.05 0.09
CA THR A 200 30.65 14.37 0.73
C THR A 200 29.99 14.41 2.09
N SER A 201 29.20 13.40 2.45
CA SER A 201 28.47 13.36 3.72
C SER A 201 29.37 13.26 4.94
N GLY A 202 30.63 12.84 4.77
CA GLY A 202 31.53 12.62 5.90
C GLY A 202 31.02 11.55 6.88
N GLY A 203 30.09 10.69 6.44
CA GLY A 203 29.38 9.72 7.30
C GLY A 203 28.17 10.29 8.03
N ALA A 204 27.61 11.43 7.59
CA ALA A 204 26.35 11.94 8.09
C ALA A 204 25.22 10.92 7.85
N ASP A 205 24.39 10.73 8.88
CA ASP A 205 23.24 9.84 8.84
C ASP A 205 22.08 10.47 8.05
N VAL A 206 21.20 9.60 7.57
CA VAL A 206 19.93 9.96 6.93
C VAL A 206 18.84 9.30 7.76
N ASP A 207 17.87 10.08 8.20
CA ASP A 207 16.76 9.59 9.02
C ASP A 207 15.63 9.05 8.12
N LEU A 208 15.42 9.65 6.94
CA LEU A 208 14.34 9.30 6.02
C LEU A 208 14.84 9.17 4.58
N LEU A 209 14.53 8.05 3.91
CA LEU A 209 14.73 7.88 2.48
C LEU A 209 13.44 8.18 1.71
N VAL A 210 13.54 9.17 0.83
CA VAL A 210 12.41 9.75 0.14
C VAL A 210 12.18 9.10 -1.21
N THR A 211 10.96 8.64 -1.46
CA THR A 211 10.51 8.11 -2.74
C THR A 211 9.21 8.78 -3.20
N HIS A 212 8.96 8.75 -4.51
CA HIS A 212 7.73 9.27 -5.11
C HIS A 212 7.05 8.16 -5.92
N SER A 213 5.72 8.03 -5.86
CA SER A 213 4.98 6.98 -6.56
C SER A 213 3.71 7.50 -7.25
N TYR A 214 3.69 7.40 -8.59
CA TYR A 214 2.56 7.76 -9.42
C TYR A 214 2.31 6.68 -10.49
N PRO A 215 1.75 5.51 -10.14
CA PRO A 215 1.33 4.53 -11.11
C PRO A 215 0.18 5.08 -11.97
N TRP A 216 0.13 4.69 -13.24
CA TRP A 216 -0.90 5.15 -14.16
C TRP A 216 -2.25 4.44 -13.99
N ARG A 217 -2.21 3.31 -13.28
CA ARG A 217 -3.34 2.44 -13.06
C ARG A 217 -3.29 1.84 -11.67
N THR A 218 -4.44 1.51 -11.10
CA THR A 218 -4.54 0.93 -9.76
C THR A 218 -3.83 -0.41 -9.69
N GLU A 219 -3.95 -1.27 -10.69
CA GLU A 219 -3.33 -2.61 -10.68
C GLU A 219 -1.79 -2.61 -10.64
N SER A 220 -1.17 -1.43 -10.79
CA SER A 220 0.28 -1.26 -10.74
C SER A 220 0.78 -0.68 -9.42
N VAL A 221 -0.08 -0.39 -8.43
CA VAL A 221 0.28 0.24 -7.16
C VAL A 221 1.31 -0.61 -6.40
N ALA A 222 1.00 -1.87 -6.11
CA ALA A 222 1.91 -2.77 -5.40
C ALA A 222 3.31 -2.85 -6.03
N ASN A 223 3.39 -3.16 -7.33
CA ASN A 223 4.67 -3.27 -8.02
C ASN A 223 5.44 -1.94 -8.06
N HIS A 224 4.74 -0.82 -8.26
CA HIS A 224 5.40 0.48 -8.33
C HIS A 224 5.99 0.88 -6.97
N LEU A 225 5.27 0.63 -5.86
CA LEU A 225 5.80 0.85 -4.51
C LEU A 225 6.95 -0.08 -4.16
N LYS A 226 6.85 -1.37 -4.51
CA LYS A 226 7.91 -2.34 -4.26
C LYS A 226 9.23 -1.90 -4.91
N ILE A 227 9.19 -1.49 -6.17
CA ILE A 227 10.38 -0.97 -6.88
C ILE A 227 10.99 0.24 -6.13
N ARG A 228 10.17 1.11 -5.52
CA ARG A 228 10.65 2.25 -4.73
C ARG A 228 11.30 1.80 -3.42
N ALA A 229 10.67 0.87 -2.70
CA ALA A 229 11.19 0.33 -1.45
C ALA A 229 12.52 -0.41 -1.67
N ASP A 230 12.62 -1.23 -2.73
CA ASP A 230 13.85 -1.96 -3.09
C ASP A 230 15.01 -0.97 -3.38
N LEU A 231 14.74 0.15 -4.06
CA LEU A 231 15.75 1.18 -4.31
C LEU A 231 16.17 1.93 -3.04
N ALA A 232 15.26 2.11 -2.08
CA ALA A 232 15.63 2.70 -0.80
C ALA A 232 16.47 1.72 0.04
N ALA A 233 16.11 0.43 0.08
CA ALA A 233 16.86 -0.61 0.79
C ALA A 233 18.33 -0.74 0.30
N ASP A 234 18.58 -0.45 -0.98
CA ASP A 234 19.93 -0.43 -1.57
C ASP A 234 20.92 0.55 -0.89
N TRP A 235 20.43 1.52 -0.11
CA TRP A 235 21.26 2.47 0.64
C TRP A 235 22.03 1.83 1.81
N GLU A 236 21.61 0.65 2.27
CA GLU A 236 22.36 -0.13 3.25
C GLU A 236 23.78 -0.48 2.76
N ARG A 237 23.98 -0.55 1.44
CA ARG A 237 25.29 -0.82 0.82
C ARG A 237 26.32 0.28 1.11
N ILE A 238 25.87 1.50 1.41
CA ILE A 238 26.73 2.60 1.87
C ILE A 238 26.64 2.84 3.38
N GLY A 239 26.02 1.92 4.12
CA GLY A 239 25.92 1.94 5.58
C GLY A 239 24.81 2.84 6.11
N ILE A 240 23.81 3.17 5.29
CA ILE A 240 22.66 4.00 5.68
C ILE A 240 21.44 3.10 5.82
N THR A 241 20.88 3.06 7.01
CA THR A 241 19.57 2.49 7.33
C THR A 241 18.70 3.64 7.80
N ALA A 242 17.56 3.84 7.14
CA ALA A 242 16.70 5.00 7.32
C ALA A 242 15.24 4.58 7.15
N ASP A 243 14.34 5.31 7.76
CA ASP A 243 12.90 5.11 7.64
C ASP A 243 12.45 5.44 6.20
N LEU A 244 11.40 4.78 5.72
CA LEU A 244 10.88 4.96 4.38
C LEU A 244 9.82 6.07 4.35
N TYR A 245 10.05 7.08 3.52
CA TYR A 245 9.12 8.20 3.35
C TYR A 245 8.63 8.33 1.90
N LEU A 246 7.34 8.07 1.68
CA LEU A 246 6.68 8.30 0.40
C LEU A 246 6.16 9.74 0.31
N SER A 247 7.06 10.69 0.07
CA SER A 247 6.78 12.13 0.19
C SER A 247 5.81 12.68 -0.86
N GLU A 248 5.56 11.91 -1.91
CA GLU A 248 4.59 12.23 -2.94
C GLU A 248 3.98 10.95 -3.52
N TRP A 249 2.67 10.78 -3.37
CA TRP A 249 1.95 9.66 -3.95
C TRP A 249 0.53 9.97 -4.37
N ASN A 250 0.09 9.28 -5.43
CA ASN A 250 -1.29 9.13 -5.89
C ASN A 250 -1.34 8.27 -7.17
N ILE A 251 -2.52 8.04 -7.73
CA ILE A 251 -2.66 7.68 -9.14
C ILE A 251 -2.19 8.84 -10.03
N ALA A 252 -1.49 8.52 -11.12
CA ALA A 252 -0.93 9.52 -12.01
C ALA A 252 -2.02 10.27 -12.79
N SER A 253 -1.99 11.60 -12.68
CA SER A 253 -2.80 12.49 -13.52
C SER A 253 -2.02 12.91 -14.77
N SER A 254 -2.64 12.87 -15.95
CA SER A 254 -2.12 13.59 -17.13
C SER A 254 -3.16 14.46 -17.80
N SER A 255 -2.69 15.62 -18.27
CA SER A 255 -3.45 16.59 -19.03
C SER A 255 -3.83 16.09 -20.43
N ASN A 256 -3.25 14.99 -20.90
CA ASN A 256 -3.57 14.43 -22.22
C ASN A 256 -4.87 13.61 -22.16
N THR A 257 -5.93 14.16 -22.75
CA THR A 257 -7.28 13.59 -22.76
C THR A 257 -7.44 12.36 -23.66
N SER A 258 -6.45 12.02 -24.50
CA SER A 258 -6.57 10.89 -25.44
C SER A 258 -6.53 9.52 -24.77
N ASN A 259 -6.00 9.42 -23.54
CA ASN A 259 -5.79 8.16 -22.84
C ASN A 259 -6.74 7.99 -21.64
N LEU A 260 -7.87 8.70 -21.65
CA LEU A 260 -8.76 8.77 -20.49
C LEU A 260 -9.42 7.45 -20.12
N HIS A 261 -9.72 6.63 -21.11
CA HIS A 261 -10.32 5.30 -20.97
C HIS A 261 -9.29 4.21 -20.59
N LEU A 262 -8.05 4.60 -20.28
CA LEU A 262 -6.97 3.69 -19.85
C LEU A 262 -6.49 4.03 -18.43
N ARG A 263 -7.29 4.78 -17.66
CA ARG A 263 -6.87 5.40 -16.41
C ARG A 263 -7.98 5.40 -15.37
N ASP A 264 -7.58 5.11 -14.15
CA ASP A 264 -8.49 4.92 -13.02
C ASP A 264 -8.66 6.24 -12.27
N TYR A 265 -9.57 7.07 -12.77
CA TYR A 265 -10.01 8.28 -12.10
C TYR A 265 -11.42 8.09 -11.52
N GLY A 266 -11.89 9.07 -10.75
CA GLY A 266 -13.23 9.00 -10.17
C GLY A 266 -13.28 7.91 -9.10
N LEU A 267 -14.30 7.06 -9.14
CA LEU A 267 -14.48 5.99 -8.16
C LEU A 267 -13.48 4.84 -8.36
N SER A 268 -13.00 4.60 -9.58
CA SER A 268 -11.93 3.61 -9.82
C SER A 268 -10.62 3.98 -9.12
N GLN A 269 -10.36 5.27 -8.88
CA GLN A 269 -9.18 5.72 -8.14
C GLN A 269 -9.18 5.24 -6.68
N THR A 270 -10.37 4.99 -6.11
CA THR A 270 -10.55 4.71 -4.68
C THR A 270 -9.93 3.39 -4.26
N ALA A 271 -10.07 2.34 -5.08
CA ALA A 271 -9.39 1.06 -4.90
C ALA A 271 -7.87 1.25 -4.78
N GLY A 272 -7.29 2.04 -5.68
CA GLY A 272 -5.85 2.31 -5.66
C GLY A 272 -5.40 3.09 -4.43
N LEU A 273 -6.23 3.99 -3.87
CA LEU A 273 -5.91 4.70 -2.61
C LEU A 273 -5.88 3.73 -1.42
N VAL A 274 -6.81 2.77 -1.36
CA VAL A 274 -6.82 1.72 -0.35
C VAL A 274 -5.60 0.81 -0.51
N GLU A 275 -5.33 0.34 -1.72
CA GLU A 275 -4.15 -0.49 -2.04
C GLU A 275 -2.84 0.25 -1.73
N PHE A 276 -2.77 1.57 -1.92
CA PHE A 276 -1.60 2.36 -1.55
C PHE A 276 -1.30 2.24 -0.05
N VAL A 277 -2.30 2.39 0.81
CA VAL A 277 -2.13 2.30 2.28
C VAL A 277 -1.78 0.87 2.68
N GLU A 278 -2.46 -0.11 2.10
CA GLU A 278 -2.19 -1.53 2.32
C GLU A 278 -0.72 -1.87 2.01
N GLN A 279 -0.27 -1.52 0.81
CA GLN A 279 1.07 -1.83 0.32
C GLN A 279 2.15 -0.99 1.02
N MET A 280 1.82 0.22 1.48
CA MET A 280 2.72 1.00 2.32
C MET A 280 3.00 0.29 3.65
N ALA A 281 1.98 -0.25 4.30
CA ALA A 281 2.15 -1.02 5.54
C ALA A 281 2.95 -2.32 5.29
N ILE A 282 2.62 -3.08 4.23
CA ILE A 282 3.32 -4.31 3.86
C ILE A 282 4.81 -4.07 3.59
N LEU A 283 5.14 -2.97 2.91
CA LEU A 283 6.51 -2.63 2.54
C LEU A 283 7.27 -1.87 3.66
N GLY A 284 6.63 -1.58 4.78
CA GLY A 284 7.24 -0.88 5.91
C GLY A 284 7.53 0.60 5.63
N TYR A 285 6.61 1.30 4.96
CA TYR A 285 6.66 2.77 4.91
C TYR A 285 6.30 3.36 6.28
N ASP A 286 7.13 4.29 6.74
CA ASP A 286 6.95 4.94 8.04
C ASP A 286 6.15 6.23 7.90
N LYS A 287 6.27 6.89 6.76
CA LYS A 287 5.63 8.18 6.51
C LYS A 287 5.18 8.28 5.06
N ALA A 288 4.13 9.04 4.80
CA ALA A 288 3.75 9.38 3.42
C ALA A 288 2.98 10.70 3.34
N ALA A 289 3.05 11.37 2.19
CA ALA A 289 2.30 12.60 1.95
C ALA A 289 1.58 12.58 0.60
N VAL A 290 0.25 12.62 0.63
CA VAL A 290 -0.59 12.53 -0.57
C VAL A 290 -0.43 13.76 -1.45
N TRP A 291 -0.45 13.56 -2.77
CA TRP A 291 -0.44 14.65 -3.74
C TRP A 291 -1.52 14.44 -4.80
N ALA A 292 -2.38 15.38 -5.16
CA ALA A 292 -2.50 16.72 -4.65
C ALA A 292 -3.71 16.82 -3.72
N VAL A 293 -3.61 17.63 -2.67
CA VAL A 293 -4.79 17.92 -1.83
C VAL A 293 -5.78 18.80 -2.60
N GLN A 294 -5.38 20.01 -3.02
CA GLN A 294 -6.25 20.95 -3.76
C GLN A 294 -5.64 21.41 -5.08
N GLN A 295 -5.71 20.60 -6.14
CA GLN A 295 -5.27 21.05 -7.46
C GLN A 295 -6.35 20.88 -8.53
N ARG A 296 -6.26 21.70 -9.57
CA ARG A 296 -7.10 21.56 -10.78
C ARG A 296 -6.62 20.40 -11.67
N ASN A 297 -6.15 19.32 -11.08
CA ASN A 297 -5.81 18.07 -11.75
C ASN A 297 -6.92 17.02 -11.49
N LYS A 298 -6.78 15.81 -12.00
CA LYS A 298 -7.86 14.80 -11.94
C LYS A 298 -7.89 13.98 -10.65
N THR A 299 -6.75 13.87 -9.99
CA THR A 299 -6.51 12.95 -8.87
C THR A 299 -6.52 13.68 -7.53
N SER A 300 -6.82 14.98 -7.53
CA SER A 300 -6.84 15.79 -6.31
C SER A 300 -7.93 15.35 -5.34
N LEU A 301 -7.70 15.52 -4.05
CA LEU A 301 -8.68 15.20 -3.00
C LEU A 301 -9.87 16.17 -3.03
N PHE A 302 -9.58 17.43 -3.27
CA PHE A 302 -10.55 18.48 -3.52
C PHE A 302 -10.38 19.07 -4.92
N THR A 303 -11.32 19.92 -5.30
CA THR A 303 -11.08 20.92 -6.34
C THR A 303 -9.93 21.87 -5.99
N GLY A 304 -9.51 22.68 -6.96
CA GLY A 304 -8.41 23.63 -6.72
C GLY A 304 -8.84 24.80 -5.82
N GLU A 305 -7.86 25.48 -5.25
CA GLU A 305 -8.03 26.64 -4.37
C GLU A 305 -9.14 27.62 -4.81
N GLY A 306 -9.97 28.00 -3.84
CA GLY A 306 -11.21 28.77 -4.02
C GLY A 306 -12.46 27.93 -4.28
N ASP A 307 -12.34 26.60 -4.33
CA ASP A 307 -13.44 25.65 -4.50
C ASP A 307 -13.29 24.50 -3.48
N SER A 308 -14.28 24.37 -2.60
CA SER A 308 -14.28 23.39 -1.50
C SER A 308 -14.95 22.07 -1.86
N GLN A 309 -15.26 21.84 -3.14
CA GLN A 309 -15.89 20.59 -3.55
C GLN A 309 -14.94 19.40 -3.34
N TRP A 310 -15.43 18.43 -2.57
CA TRP A 310 -14.79 17.14 -2.37
C TRP A 310 -14.87 16.27 -3.63
N ARG A 311 -13.86 15.43 -3.81
CA ARG A 311 -13.84 14.40 -4.85
C ARG A 311 -13.80 13.02 -4.23
N PHE A 312 -14.04 11.99 -5.05
CA PHE A 312 -13.95 10.59 -4.62
C PHE A 312 -12.67 10.29 -3.84
N ALA A 313 -11.53 10.72 -4.38
CA ALA A 313 -10.24 10.55 -3.71
C ALA A 313 -10.18 11.22 -2.33
N GLY A 314 -10.80 12.39 -2.16
CA GLY A 314 -10.85 13.09 -0.88
C GLY A 314 -11.67 12.35 0.16
N TYR A 315 -12.86 11.87 -0.21
CA TYR A 315 -13.68 11.04 0.69
C TYR A 315 -12.96 9.74 1.07
N THR A 316 -12.34 9.05 0.11
CA THR A 316 -11.57 7.83 0.40
C THR A 316 -10.37 8.09 1.29
N PHE A 317 -9.62 9.18 1.05
CA PHE A 317 -8.49 9.54 1.89
C PHE A 317 -8.94 9.86 3.32
N GLU A 318 -10.04 10.61 3.47
CA GLU A 318 -10.61 10.91 4.79
C GLU A 318 -11.02 9.63 5.53
N MET A 319 -11.78 8.74 4.89
CA MET A 319 -12.17 7.44 5.45
C MET A 319 -10.96 6.63 5.95
N LEU A 320 -9.90 6.56 5.14
CA LEU A 320 -8.65 5.86 5.49
C LEU A 320 -7.94 6.56 6.65
N SER A 321 -7.74 7.87 6.58
CA SER A 321 -6.98 8.64 7.58
C SER A 321 -7.64 8.66 8.96
N GLU A 322 -8.98 8.59 9.01
CA GLU A 322 -9.73 8.59 10.26
C GLU A 322 -9.69 7.22 10.97
N ARG A 323 -9.66 6.12 10.20
CA ARG A 323 -9.90 4.76 10.72
C ARG A 323 -8.64 3.89 10.81
N VAL A 324 -7.70 4.08 9.87
CA VAL A 324 -6.71 3.04 9.57
C VAL A 324 -5.37 3.27 10.28
N GLY A 325 -5.05 4.50 10.68
CA GLY A 325 -3.83 4.77 11.46
C GLY A 325 -3.81 3.96 12.77
N GLY A 326 -2.70 3.29 13.07
CA GLY A 326 -2.56 2.46 14.27
C GLY A 326 -3.16 1.05 14.18
N THR A 327 -3.79 0.70 13.06
CA THR A 327 -4.31 -0.65 12.80
C THR A 327 -3.26 -1.55 12.14
N HIS A 328 -3.62 -2.79 11.84
CA HIS A 328 -2.82 -3.70 11.04
C HIS A 328 -3.57 -4.18 9.80
N VAL A 329 -2.90 -4.16 8.65
CA VAL A 329 -3.38 -4.83 7.44
C VAL A 329 -3.39 -6.34 7.68
N VAL A 330 -4.49 -7.01 7.36
CA VAL A 330 -4.61 -8.47 7.40
C VAL A 330 -4.52 -9.01 5.97
N THR A 331 -3.45 -9.73 5.64
CA THR A 331 -3.23 -10.25 4.26
C THR A 331 -3.65 -11.71 4.06
N GLU A 332 -3.86 -12.46 5.13
CA GLU A 332 -4.34 -13.86 5.11
C GLU A 332 -5.54 -14.04 6.06
N GLY A 333 -6.38 -15.05 5.82
CA GLY A 333 -7.59 -15.32 6.63
C GLY A 333 -8.93 -15.05 5.91
N LEU A 334 -8.94 -14.41 4.74
CA LEU A 334 -10.19 -14.23 3.99
C LEU A 334 -10.58 -15.50 3.20
N ASP A 335 -11.48 -16.29 3.77
CA ASP A 335 -12.02 -17.51 3.15
C ASP A 335 -13.23 -17.23 2.24
N PHE A 336 -12.98 -17.08 0.95
CA PHE A 336 -14.04 -16.88 -0.04
C PHE A 336 -14.77 -18.18 -0.38
N ILE A 337 -15.98 -18.36 0.16
CA ILE A 337 -16.86 -19.49 -0.17
C ILE A 337 -17.61 -19.21 -1.48
N GLY A 338 -17.08 -19.65 -2.62
CA GLY A 338 -17.83 -19.66 -3.90
C GLY A 338 -17.13 -19.14 -5.15
N GLY A 339 -15.82 -18.90 -5.10
CA GLY A 339 -15.02 -18.40 -6.23
C GLY A 339 -14.78 -16.89 -6.18
N LEU A 340 -13.64 -16.47 -6.74
CA LEU A 340 -13.05 -15.13 -6.56
C LEU A 340 -13.97 -13.97 -6.99
N PRO A 341 -13.89 -12.82 -6.30
CA PRO A 341 -14.95 -11.85 -6.24
C PRO A 341 -14.73 -10.76 -7.28
N ALA A 342 -15.82 -10.29 -7.89
CA ALA A 342 -15.84 -9.02 -8.61
C ALA A 342 -15.69 -7.79 -7.68
N VAL A 343 -15.23 -8.01 -6.45
CA VAL A 343 -15.06 -7.05 -5.36
C VAL A 343 -13.70 -7.32 -4.74
N GLU A 344 -12.88 -6.29 -4.60
CA GLU A 344 -11.61 -6.33 -3.90
C GLU A 344 -11.84 -6.01 -2.42
N PHE A 345 -11.12 -6.70 -1.54
CA PHE A 345 -11.23 -6.55 -0.10
C PHE A 345 -9.88 -6.20 0.50
N THR A 346 -9.85 -5.20 1.37
CA THR A 346 -8.72 -4.91 2.23
C THR A 346 -9.23 -4.79 3.66
N VAL A 347 -8.58 -5.49 4.59
CA VAL A 347 -8.98 -5.55 6.00
C VAL A 347 -7.91 -4.89 6.85
N PHE A 348 -8.35 -3.97 7.70
CA PHE A 348 -7.53 -3.31 8.70
C PHE A 348 -8.07 -3.64 10.09
N ASP A 349 -7.31 -4.38 10.88
CA ASP A 349 -7.68 -4.80 12.22
C ASP A 349 -6.97 -3.94 13.28
N GLY A 350 -7.75 -3.30 14.15
CA GLY A 350 -7.28 -2.50 15.27
C GLY A 350 -7.73 -3.05 16.61
N ASP A 351 -7.24 -2.46 17.70
CA ASP A 351 -7.60 -2.86 19.06
C ASP A 351 -9.09 -2.68 19.35
N ASP A 352 -9.69 -1.60 18.81
CA ASP A 352 -11.07 -1.22 19.10
C ASP A 352 -12.08 -1.68 18.03
N ALA A 353 -11.63 -1.79 16.78
CA ALA A 353 -12.46 -2.05 15.62
C ALA A 353 -11.70 -2.71 14.48
N THR A 354 -12.44 -3.36 13.59
CA THR A 354 -11.97 -3.89 12.31
C THR A 354 -12.68 -3.17 11.18
N HIS A 355 -11.93 -2.71 10.18
CA HIS A 355 -12.42 -1.98 9.03
C HIS A 355 -12.20 -2.80 7.76
N ILE A 356 -13.29 -3.14 7.07
CA ILE A 356 -13.27 -3.93 5.84
C ILE A 356 -13.64 -3.02 4.67
N PHE A 357 -12.65 -2.62 3.88
CA PHE A 357 -12.84 -1.87 2.64
C PHE A 357 -13.20 -2.82 1.51
N MET A 358 -14.26 -2.50 0.79
CA MET A 358 -14.79 -3.27 -0.33
C MET A 358 -14.87 -2.37 -1.55
N SER A 359 -14.08 -2.67 -2.57
CA SER A 359 -14.11 -1.95 -3.83
C SER A 359 -14.71 -2.83 -4.92
N LYS A 360 -15.86 -2.42 -5.44
CA LYS A 360 -16.48 -3.08 -6.59
C LYS A 360 -16.14 -2.31 -7.85
N ASP A 361 -15.42 -2.95 -8.76
CA ASP A 361 -15.24 -2.46 -10.12
C ASP A 361 -16.43 -2.87 -11.02
N ALA A 362 -16.48 -2.37 -12.26
CA ALA A 362 -17.56 -2.39 -13.27
C ALA A 362 -18.26 -3.73 -13.59
N MET A 363 -18.03 -4.78 -12.82
CA MET A 363 -18.60 -6.11 -12.98
C MET A 363 -20.08 -6.11 -12.52
N PRO A 364 -21.03 -6.29 -13.45
CA PRO A 364 -22.46 -6.08 -13.20
C PRO A 364 -23.13 -7.20 -12.39
N ASN A 365 -22.39 -8.20 -11.95
CA ASN A 365 -22.96 -9.46 -11.49
C ASN A 365 -23.02 -9.62 -9.97
N VAL A 366 -22.37 -8.77 -9.17
CA VAL A 366 -22.45 -8.82 -7.70
C VAL A 366 -23.53 -7.85 -7.23
N GLU A 367 -24.60 -8.41 -6.66
CA GLU A 367 -25.73 -7.63 -6.12
C GLU A 367 -25.62 -7.47 -4.60
N SER A 368 -25.08 -8.48 -3.91
CA SER A 368 -24.83 -8.41 -2.48
C SER A 368 -23.66 -9.31 -2.08
N ILE A 369 -23.02 -8.95 -0.97
CA ILE A 369 -22.08 -9.76 -0.21
C ILE A 369 -22.75 -10.11 1.11
N ARG A 370 -22.69 -11.39 1.47
CA ARG A 370 -23.13 -11.84 2.80
C ARG A 370 -21.94 -12.24 3.66
N PHE A 371 -21.81 -11.66 4.85
CA PHE A 371 -20.84 -12.02 5.88
C PHE A 371 -21.50 -12.95 6.89
N LEU A 372 -20.93 -14.14 7.04
CA LEU A 372 -21.41 -15.14 7.99
C LEU A 372 -21.10 -14.70 9.42
N THR A 373 -22.13 -14.40 10.21
CA THR A 373 -21.94 -13.80 11.53
C THR A 373 -21.66 -14.80 12.64
N ASP A 374 -21.97 -16.08 12.42
CA ASP A 374 -21.85 -17.13 13.44
C ASP A 374 -20.45 -17.25 14.06
N ASP A 375 -19.41 -16.85 13.30
CA ASP A 375 -18.01 -16.82 13.77
C ASP A 375 -17.56 -15.43 14.28
N LEU A 376 -18.29 -14.35 13.98
CA LEU A 376 -17.95 -12.95 14.37
C LEU A 376 -18.45 -12.57 15.77
N PHE A 377 -19.49 -13.22 16.29
CA PHE A 377 -20.14 -12.81 17.54
C PHE A 377 -19.30 -12.96 18.81
N ALA A 378 -18.21 -13.73 18.77
CA ALA A 378 -17.31 -13.82 19.92
C ALA A 378 -16.53 -12.52 20.14
N GLU A 379 -16.29 -11.77 19.07
CA GLU A 379 -15.34 -10.66 19.04
C GLU A 379 -16.01 -9.32 18.82
N TYR A 380 -17.16 -9.24 18.15
CA TYR A 380 -17.80 -7.97 17.76
C TYR A 380 -19.20 -7.75 18.35
N GLU A 381 -19.50 -6.52 18.78
CA GLU A 381 -20.80 -6.13 19.37
C GLU A 381 -21.71 -5.38 18.39
N THR A 382 -21.13 -4.52 17.54
CA THR A 382 -21.89 -3.70 16.59
C THR A 382 -21.21 -3.62 15.24
N PHE A 383 -21.99 -3.33 14.19
CA PHE A 383 -21.44 -2.97 12.89
C PHE A 383 -22.11 -1.74 12.31
N GLY A 384 -21.37 -1.00 11.48
CA GLY A 384 -21.87 0.09 10.63
C GLY A 384 -21.35 -0.06 9.20
N VAL A 385 -22.06 0.50 8.23
CA VAL A 385 -21.61 0.51 6.82
C VAL A 385 -21.62 1.93 6.30
N GLU A 386 -20.53 2.32 5.67
CA GLU A 386 -20.42 3.57 4.93
C GLU A 386 -20.13 3.26 3.47
N GLY A 387 -20.56 4.14 2.58
CA GLY A 387 -20.36 3.93 1.16
C GLY A 387 -20.22 5.20 0.34
N LEU A 388 -19.54 5.04 -0.78
CA LEU A 388 -19.24 6.07 -1.74
C LEU A 388 -19.65 5.60 -3.13
N THR A 389 -20.50 6.38 -3.77
CA THR A 389 -21.03 6.10 -5.11
C THR A 389 -21.22 7.39 -5.91
N THR A 390 -21.84 7.31 -7.09
CA THR A 390 -22.11 8.46 -7.97
C THR A 390 -23.42 8.26 -8.74
N ASP A 391 -24.11 9.37 -9.04
CA ASP A 391 -25.21 9.40 -10.02
C ASP A 391 -24.73 9.73 -11.45
N GLY A 392 -23.44 10.04 -11.59
CA GLY A 392 -22.77 10.38 -12.84
C GLY A 392 -21.95 9.25 -13.45
N ASP A 393 -20.96 9.63 -14.25
CA ASP A 393 -19.96 8.70 -14.79
C ASP A 393 -18.94 8.35 -13.67
N PRO A 394 -18.85 7.09 -13.22
CA PRO A 394 -17.94 6.68 -12.14
C PRO A 394 -16.47 6.86 -12.48
N GLU A 395 -16.10 6.91 -13.76
CA GLU A 395 -14.73 7.17 -14.20
C GLU A 395 -14.44 8.68 -14.36
N ASP A 396 -15.47 9.54 -14.34
CA ASP A 396 -15.30 10.99 -14.37
C ASP A 396 -15.11 11.53 -12.95
N GLN A 397 -13.88 11.97 -12.66
CA GLN A 397 -13.54 12.65 -11.41
C GLN A 397 -14.36 13.93 -11.09
N ARG A 398 -15.15 14.44 -12.04
CA ARG A 398 -16.04 15.60 -11.86
C ARG A 398 -17.46 15.20 -11.51
N SER A 399 -17.79 13.91 -11.60
CA SER A 399 -19.07 13.42 -11.13
C SER A 399 -19.23 13.70 -9.65
N ASN A 400 -20.47 13.92 -9.23
CA ASN A 400 -20.76 14.18 -7.82
C ASN A 400 -20.59 12.88 -7.05
N ALA A 401 -19.66 12.89 -6.10
CA ALA A 401 -19.58 11.82 -5.13
C ALA A 401 -20.79 11.89 -4.20
N ILE A 402 -21.46 10.75 -4.04
CA ILE A 402 -22.56 10.53 -3.12
C ILE A 402 -22.00 9.66 -2.01
N TYR A 403 -21.77 10.29 -0.85
CA TYR A 403 -21.41 9.61 0.38
C TYR A 403 -22.68 9.29 1.17
N TRP A 404 -22.76 8.08 1.71
CA TRP A 404 -23.90 7.61 2.49
C TRP A 404 -23.43 6.73 3.65
N THR A 405 -24.26 6.65 4.68
CA THR A 405 -24.02 5.84 5.88
C THR A 405 -25.30 5.08 6.22
N GLU A 406 -25.16 3.82 6.61
CA GLU A 406 -26.24 3.00 7.16
C GLU A 406 -26.13 2.93 8.69
N ASP A 407 -27.30 2.81 9.34
CA ASP A 407 -27.40 2.81 10.81
C ASP A 407 -26.65 1.61 11.43
N VAL A 408 -26.02 1.88 12.57
CA VAL A 408 -25.33 0.87 13.38
C VAL A 408 -26.31 -0.20 13.87
N ALA A 409 -25.98 -1.47 13.66
CA ALA A 409 -26.76 -2.60 14.13
C ALA A 409 -25.99 -3.44 15.15
N ILE A 410 -26.73 -3.99 16.12
CA ILE A 410 -26.20 -4.86 17.18
C ILE A 410 -26.09 -6.29 16.66
N LEU A 411 -24.90 -6.87 16.79
CA LEU A 411 -24.64 -8.28 16.52
C LEU A 411 -25.14 -9.13 17.69
N ARG A 412 -25.91 -10.18 17.40
CA ARG A 412 -26.46 -11.11 18.41
C ARG A 412 -26.18 -12.55 18.00
N PRO A 413 -25.72 -13.43 18.91
CA PRO A 413 -25.56 -14.85 18.61
C PRO A 413 -26.83 -15.46 17.99
N GLY A 414 -26.68 -16.12 16.83
CA GLY A 414 -27.80 -16.66 16.05
C GLY A 414 -28.67 -15.60 15.36
N GLY A 415 -28.18 -14.37 15.26
CA GLY A 415 -28.74 -13.28 14.46
C GLY A 415 -28.59 -13.54 12.96
N PRO A 416 -29.21 -12.70 12.12
CA PRO A 416 -29.03 -12.79 10.68
C PRO A 416 -27.59 -12.45 10.28
N ASP A 417 -27.09 -13.11 9.24
CA ASP A 417 -25.87 -12.73 8.55
C ASP A 417 -25.94 -11.24 8.11
N ILE A 418 -24.79 -10.56 8.07
CA ILE A 418 -24.73 -9.19 7.53
C ILE A 418 -24.79 -9.31 6.01
N GLU A 419 -25.79 -8.71 5.38
CA GLU A 419 -25.89 -8.64 3.93
C GLU A 419 -25.68 -7.19 3.49
N ILE A 420 -24.64 -6.99 2.70
CA ILE A 420 -24.21 -5.71 2.15
C ILE A 420 -24.60 -5.67 0.68
N GLU A 421 -25.49 -4.74 0.31
CA GLU A 421 -25.99 -4.60 -1.06
C GLU A 421 -25.12 -3.64 -1.88
N PHE A 422 -24.88 -3.99 -3.15
CA PHE A 422 -24.23 -3.12 -4.12
C PHE A 422 -25.29 -2.63 -5.11
N THR A 423 -25.56 -1.34 -5.06
CA THR A 423 -26.68 -0.75 -5.81
C THR A 423 -26.29 -0.31 -7.21
N VAL A 424 -24.98 -0.16 -7.46
CA VAL A 424 -24.43 0.32 -8.73
C VAL A 424 -23.24 -0.52 -9.20
N ALA A 425 -22.74 -0.21 -10.40
CA ALA A 425 -21.63 -0.92 -11.02
C ALA A 425 -20.28 -0.61 -10.38
N TYR A 426 -20.10 0.58 -9.81
CA TYR A 426 -18.89 0.98 -9.11
C TYR A 426 -19.28 1.49 -7.74
N GLU A 427 -18.67 0.95 -6.69
CA GLU A 427 -18.96 1.35 -5.31
C GLU A 427 -17.76 1.06 -4.42
N LEU A 428 -17.42 2.00 -3.54
CA LEU A 428 -16.54 1.73 -2.41
C LEU A 428 -17.43 1.68 -1.17
N GLN A 429 -17.30 0.64 -0.36
CA GLN A 429 -17.98 0.54 0.92
C GLN A 429 -16.99 0.15 2.02
N VAL A 430 -17.25 0.58 3.24
CA VAL A 430 -16.48 0.22 4.44
C VAL A 430 -17.45 -0.39 5.43
N LEU A 431 -17.17 -1.62 5.85
CA LEU A 431 -17.85 -2.28 6.97
C LEU A 431 -16.98 -2.11 8.21
N ASP A 432 -17.50 -1.37 9.19
CA ASP A 432 -16.87 -1.15 10.48
C ASP A 432 -17.45 -2.13 11.50
N LEU A 433 -16.61 -3.02 12.04
CA LEU A 433 -16.96 -3.99 13.08
C LEU A 433 -16.34 -3.55 14.41
N GLN A 434 -17.15 -3.25 15.42
CA GLN A 434 -16.67 -2.81 16.73
C GLN A 434 -16.47 -3.98 17.67
N LYS A 435 -15.30 -4.09 18.30
CA LYS A 435 -14.96 -5.20 19.19
C LYS A 435 -15.71 -5.12 20.53
N VAL A 436 -16.02 -6.26 21.14
CA VAL A 436 -16.79 -6.32 22.39
C VAL A 436 -16.05 -5.64 23.53
N GLY A 437 -16.75 -4.78 24.27
CA GLY A 437 -16.20 -4.13 25.47
C GLY A 437 -15.39 -2.86 25.20
N THR A 438 -15.33 -2.41 23.94
CA THR A 438 -14.80 -1.11 23.56
C THR A 438 -15.96 -0.09 23.63
N ALA A 439 -15.71 1.08 24.22
CA ALA A 439 -16.75 2.10 24.33
C ALA A 439 -16.82 2.86 22.99
N TRP A 440 -18.03 3.10 22.48
CA TRP A 440 -18.23 4.04 21.38
C TRP A 440 -17.60 5.39 21.74
N GLY A 441 -16.45 5.71 21.14
CA GLY A 441 -16.04 7.08 20.95
C GLY A 441 -17.13 7.71 20.09
N ALA A 442 -17.77 8.77 20.56
CA ALA A 442 -18.78 9.46 19.77
C ALA A 442 -18.14 9.89 18.44
N ILE A 443 -18.52 9.25 17.34
CA ILE A 443 -18.24 9.76 16.00
C ILE A 443 -18.92 11.13 15.93
N ASP A 444 -18.13 12.19 15.85
CA ASP A 444 -18.57 13.57 15.86
C ASP A 444 -19.35 13.84 14.55
N GLY A 445 -20.66 13.55 14.56
CA GLY A 445 -21.51 13.58 13.37
C GLY A 445 -22.80 12.77 13.50
N TYR A 446 -22.83 11.78 14.39
CA TYR A 446 -24.05 11.00 14.68
C TYR A 446 -25.03 11.81 15.53
N THR A 447 -26.01 12.44 14.87
CA THR A 447 -27.23 12.95 15.54
C THR A 447 -28.37 11.91 15.59
N GLY A 448 -28.07 10.66 15.21
CA GLY A 448 -28.99 9.54 15.35
C GLY A 448 -29.05 9.07 16.80
N ALA A 449 -30.12 9.40 17.52
CA ALA A 449 -30.38 8.84 18.83
C ALA A 449 -30.44 7.31 18.74
N VAL A 450 -29.47 6.61 19.34
CA VAL A 450 -29.54 5.16 19.54
C VAL A 450 -30.74 4.87 20.44
N ARG A 451 -31.83 4.42 19.83
CA ARG A 451 -33.03 4.00 20.55
C ARG A 451 -32.83 2.56 20.99
N LEU A 452 -32.26 2.37 22.18
CA LEU A 452 -32.22 1.08 22.86
C LEU A 452 -33.65 0.67 23.25
N GLU A 453 -34.35 -0.03 22.35
CA GLU A 453 -35.57 -0.76 22.69
C GLU A 453 -35.20 -2.06 23.40
N ALA A 454 -35.05 -2.00 24.72
CA ALA A 454 -35.06 -3.20 25.55
C ALA A 454 -36.49 -3.77 25.54
N VAL A 455 -36.79 -4.68 24.60
CA VAL A 455 -38.04 -5.46 24.64
C VAL A 455 -37.88 -6.57 25.68
N THR A 456 -38.24 -6.27 26.92
CA THR A 456 -38.62 -7.31 27.88
C THR A 456 -40.12 -7.51 27.77
N GLN A 457 -40.53 -8.65 27.21
CA GLN A 457 -41.93 -9.06 27.22
C GLN A 457 -42.28 -9.50 28.64
N LEU A 458 -42.89 -8.60 29.40
CA LEU A 458 -43.64 -8.93 30.61
C LEU A 458 -45.13 -8.85 30.28
N ASP A 459 -45.85 -9.92 30.59
CA ASP A 459 -47.29 -10.02 30.38
C ASP A 459 -48.01 -8.84 31.05
N ASP A 460 -48.79 -8.13 30.23
CA ASP A 460 -49.84 -7.17 30.58
C ASP A 460 -49.46 -6.00 31.52
N ASP A 461 -48.71 -5.01 30.99
CA ASP A 461 -49.04 -3.56 31.06
C ASP A 461 -47.87 -2.70 30.53
N ILE A 462 -48.13 -1.86 29.52
CA ILE A 462 -47.16 -0.91 28.97
C ILE A 462 -47.24 0.40 29.76
N ILE A 463 -46.14 0.78 30.43
CA ILE A 463 -45.89 2.17 30.83
C ILE A 463 -44.58 2.61 30.17
N LEU A 464 -44.72 3.53 29.22
CA LEU A 464 -43.63 4.25 28.54
C LEU A 464 -43.45 5.59 29.26
N GLU A 465 -42.26 5.90 29.78
CA GLU A 465 -41.78 7.28 29.90
C GLU A 465 -40.28 7.41 30.24
N SER A 466 -39.59 8.25 29.44
CA SER A 466 -38.44 9.16 29.69
C SER A 466 -37.37 9.02 28.58
N PHE A 467 -37.09 10.03 27.74
CA PHE A 467 -36.46 11.36 27.90
C PHE A 467 -35.00 11.34 28.36
N ILE A 468 -34.09 11.61 27.42
CA ILE A 468 -32.71 12.03 27.68
C ILE A 468 -32.61 13.50 27.24
N ASP A 469 -32.29 14.37 28.20
CA ASP A 469 -31.94 15.78 28.01
C ASP A 469 -30.41 15.91 28.11
N SER A 470 -29.84 16.74 27.25
CA SER A 470 -28.40 16.88 26.98
C SER A 470 -27.70 17.81 27.99
N SER A 471 -27.76 17.52 29.29
CA SER A 471 -27.02 18.30 30.29
C SER A 471 -26.21 17.43 31.26
N ASP A 472 -24.90 17.70 31.30
CA ASP A 472 -23.83 17.08 32.08
C ASP A 472 -23.97 17.19 33.62
N GLU A 473 -25.04 16.70 34.25
CA GLU A 473 -25.08 16.53 35.72
C GLU A 473 -25.84 15.26 36.14
N PHE A 474 -25.10 14.26 36.64
CA PHE A 474 -25.68 13.10 37.33
C PHE A 474 -26.21 13.51 38.71
N VAL A 475 -27.53 13.59 38.86
CA VAL A 475 -28.20 13.71 40.17
C VAL A 475 -28.79 12.36 40.56
N TRP A 476 -28.29 11.75 41.63
CA TRP A 476 -28.94 10.60 42.26
C TRP A 476 -30.15 11.06 43.08
N GLU A 477 -31.37 10.86 42.56
CA GLU A 477 -32.57 10.84 43.41
C GLU A 477 -32.91 9.41 43.83
N THR A 478 -33.01 9.20 45.14
CA THR A 478 -33.34 7.94 45.77
C THR A 478 -34.85 7.73 45.69
N ALA A 479 -35.30 6.79 44.86
CA ALA A 479 -36.70 6.36 44.84
C ALA A 479 -36.97 5.37 45.99
N GLU A 480 -38.09 5.58 46.67
CA GLU A 480 -38.55 4.78 47.81
C GLU A 480 -38.85 3.32 47.43
N ARG A 481 -38.63 2.47 48.43
CA ARG A 481 -38.65 1.01 48.42
C ARG A 481 -40.07 0.50 48.65
N GLU A 482 -40.70 -0.15 47.67
CA GLU A 482 -41.81 -1.09 47.91
C GLU A 482 -41.59 -2.44 47.19
N SER A 483 -41.51 -3.47 48.04
CA SER A 483 -41.69 -4.92 47.85
C SER A 483 -41.42 -5.57 46.48
N LEU A 484 -40.29 -6.27 46.37
CA LEU A 484 -40.17 -7.55 45.66
C LEU A 484 -39.46 -8.53 46.60
N GLU A 485 -40.25 -9.30 47.34
CA GLU A 485 -39.79 -10.57 47.92
C GLU A 485 -39.96 -11.65 46.84
N ASP A 486 -38.97 -12.53 46.74
CA ASP A 486 -38.89 -13.71 45.86
C ASP A 486 -38.61 -13.47 44.36
N THR A 487 -37.33 -13.27 44.03
CA THR A 487 -36.76 -13.68 42.73
C THR A 487 -35.51 -14.52 42.96
N VAL A 488 -35.60 -15.82 42.70
CA VAL A 488 -34.46 -16.74 42.60
C VAL A 488 -33.85 -16.54 41.20
N LEU A 489 -32.62 -16.05 41.14
CA LEU A 489 -31.79 -16.05 39.92
C LEU A 489 -31.25 -17.47 39.73
N GLU A 490 -31.87 -18.25 38.84
CA GLU A 490 -31.24 -19.43 38.24
C GLU A 490 -30.42 -18.98 37.04
N ALA A 491 -29.10 -19.02 37.15
CA ALA A 491 -28.19 -18.93 36.01
C ALA A 491 -27.76 -20.35 35.64
N SER A 492 -28.13 -20.81 34.44
CA SER A 492 -27.68 -22.08 33.86
C SER A 492 -26.53 -21.82 32.89
N PHE A 493 -25.35 -22.35 33.17
CA PHE A 493 -24.23 -22.41 32.23
C PHE A 493 -24.08 -23.85 31.73
N GLN A 494 -23.96 -24.02 30.41
CA GLN A 494 -23.56 -25.28 29.77
C GLN A 494 -22.13 -25.11 29.24
N PHE A 495 -21.21 -26.00 29.64
CA PHE A 495 -19.86 -26.07 29.09
C PHE A 495 -19.72 -27.32 28.22
N ALA A 496 -18.95 -27.20 27.13
CA ALA A 496 -18.61 -28.28 26.21
C ALA A 496 -17.65 -29.30 26.85
N ASP A 497 -17.69 -30.53 26.32
CA ASP A 497 -17.11 -31.76 26.89
C ASP A 497 -15.62 -31.68 27.31
N GLY A 498 -15.30 -32.27 28.47
CA GLY A 498 -13.94 -32.75 28.76
C GLY A 498 -13.28 -32.34 30.09
N VAL A 499 -13.92 -31.53 30.95
CA VAL A 499 -13.36 -31.12 32.25
C VAL A 499 -14.31 -31.47 33.40
N GLU A 500 -13.89 -32.37 34.29
CA GLU A 500 -14.65 -32.66 35.52
C GLU A 500 -14.17 -31.74 36.65
N VAL A 501 -14.97 -30.72 36.96
CA VAL A 501 -14.75 -29.82 38.09
C VAL A 501 -15.62 -30.27 39.24
N THR A 502 -15.03 -30.61 40.38
CA THR A 502 -15.77 -30.84 41.63
C THR A 502 -15.49 -29.74 42.64
N GLN A 503 -16.54 -29.09 43.14
CA GLN A 503 -16.47 -28.08 44.18
C GLN A 503 -16.18 -28.74 45.53
N GLY A 504 -15.03 -28.45 46.13
CA GLY A 504 -14.74 -28.84 47.51
C GLY A 504 -15.58 -28.01 48.51
N GLU A 505 -15.92 -28.60 49.66
CA GLU A 505 -16.83 -28.03 50.69
C GLU A 505 -16.45 -26.64 51.25
N ASN A 506 -15.33 -26.05 50.83
CA ASN A 506 -14.86 -24.72 51.25
C ASN A 506 -14.73 -23.70 50.10
N GLY A 507 -15.24 -23.99 48.90
CA GLY A 507 -15.34 -23.00 47.82
C GLY A 507 -14.07 -22.74 47.01
N ASN A 508 -13.07 -23.62 47.04
CA ASN A 508 -11.92 -23.56 46.11
C ASN A 508 -12.00 -24.69 45.06
N LEU A 509 -11.56 -24.36 43.85
CA LEU A 509 -11.48 -25.22 42.66
C LEU A 509 -10.10 -25.90 42.59
N ASP A 510 -10.06 -27.19 42.30
CA ASP A 510 -8.84 -28.00 42.13
C ASP A 510 -8.88 -28.67 40.75
N THR A 511 -7.85 -28.49 39.92
CA THR A 511 -7.75 -29.08 38.56
C THR A 511 -6.51 -29.98 38.44
N LYS A 512 -6.67 -31.13 37.77
CA LYS A 512 -5.58 -32.07 37.45
C LYS A 512 -5.56 -32.36 35.94
N MET A 513 -4.40 -32.23 35.31
CA MET A 513 -4.12 -32.67 33.94
C MET A 513 -3.21 -33.91 33.94
N PHE A 514 -3.44 -34.84 33.01
CA PHE A 514 -2.53 -35.93 32.68
C PHE A 514 -1.82 -35.62 31.35
N ALA A 515 -0.50 -35.85 31.32
CA ALA A 515 0.33 -35.87 30.13
C ALA A 515 1.03 -37.24 30.05
N ASP A 516 1.16 -37.79 28.84
CA ASP A 516 1.96 -38.98 28.49
C ASP A 516 2.20 -38.89 26.96
N THR A 517 3.36 -38.52 26.39
CA THR A 517 4.69 -39.17 26.26
C THR A 517 4.73 -40.50 25.51
N ASP A 518 5.33 -40.55 24.30
CA ASP A 518 6.67 -41.15 24.02
C ASP A 518 6.91 -41.56 22.53
N ASP A 519 8.18 -41.41 22.14
CA ASP A 519 8.89 -41.71 20.88
C ASP A 519 8.87 -43.19 20.40
N VAL A 520 9.26 -43.44 19.11
CA VAL A 520 10.43 -44.27 18.69
C VAL A 520 10.48 -44.61 17.17
N HIS A 521 11.60 -44.20 16.55
CA HIS A 521 12.43 -44.70 15.41
C HIS A 521 11.90 -45.33 14.09
N GLN A 522 12.20 -44.60 13.00
CA GLN A 522 12.78 -44.95 11.68
C GLN A 522 12.82 -46.42 11.20
N TRP A 523 12.04 -46.71 10.13
CA TRP A 523 12.39 -47.50 8.94
C TRP A 523 11.63 -46.92 7.72
N ASN A 524 12.21 -46.99 6.52
CA ASN A 524 11.64 -46.44 5.28
C ASN A 524 10.19 -46.90 5.07
N THR A 525 9.27 -45.93 5.11
CA THR A 525 7.83 -46.16 4.99
C THR A 525 7.39 -45.77 3.60
N MET A 526 6.81 -46.72 2.86
CA MET A 526 6.09 -46.43 1.62
C MET A 526 4.61 -46.41 2.00
N THR A 527 4.00 -45.24 1.95
CA THR A 527 2.56 -45.06 2.22
C THR A 527 1.87 -44.83 0.88
N VAL A 528 0.79 -45.57 0.64
CA VAL A 528 -0.07 -45.43 -0.53
C VAL A 528 -1.44 -45.10 0.00
N ASP A 529 -1.96 -43.93 -0.35
CA ASP A 529 -3.34 -43.53 -0.11
C ASP A 529 -4.06 -43.31 -1.44
N GLU A 530 -5.29 -42.81 -1.37
CA GLU A 530 -6.22 -42.70 -2.50
C GLU A 530 -5.83 -41.59 -3.48
N ASP A 531 -4.88 -40.71 -3.11
CA ASP A 531 -4.53 -39.49 -3.84
C ASP A 531 -3.09 -39.49 -4.40
N GLY A 532 -2.18 -40.37 -3.97
CA GLY A 532 -0.85 -40.46 -4.61
C GLY A 532 0.18 -41.38 -3.94
N VAL A 533 1.40 -41.42 -4.49
CA VAL A 533 2.54 -42.15 -3.92
C VAL A 533 3.64 -41.17 -3.52
N VAL A 534 4.00 -41.14 -2.23
CA VAL A 534 5.12 -40.33 -1.71
C VAL A 534 6.32 -41.23 -1.37
N VAL A 535 7.50 -40.91 -1.92
CA VAL A 535 8.76 -41.62 -1.66
C VAL A 535 9.76 -40.69 -0.99
N LYS A 536 10.25 -41.08 0.19
CA LYS A 536 11.32 -40.37 0.92
C LYS A 536 12.67 -41.04 0.70
N PHE A 537 13.70 -40.26 0.37
CA PHE A 537 15.07 -40.74 0.18
C PHE A 537 15.98 -40.43 1.39
N ASP A 538 17.09 -41.16 1.49
CA ASP A 538 18.00 -41.12 2.66
C ASP A 538 18.71 -39.75 2.85
N ASP A 539 18.68 -38.87 1.85
CA ASP A 539 19.23 -37.50 1.90
C ASP A 539 18.23 -36.44 2.36
N GLY A 540 17.00 -36.84 2.71
CA GLY A 540 15.94 -35.96 3.19
C GLY A 540 15.04 -35.40 2.08
N SER A 541 15.34 -35.68 0.80
CA SER A 541 14.46 -35.31 -0.30
C SER A 541 13.20 -36.17 -0.34
N THR A 542 12.11 -35.57 -0.80
CA THR A 542 10.80 -36.21 -1.04
C THR A 542 10.47 -36.14 -2.51
N ALA A 543 9.86 -37.20 -3.05
CA ALA A 543 9.25 -37.20 -4.36
C ALA A 543 7.78 -37.59 -4.23
N GLU A 544 6.89 -36.73 -4.71
CA GLU A 544 5.45 -37.00 -4.82
C GLU A 544 5.10 -37.35 -6.26
N ILE A 545 4.32 -38.43 -6.44
CA ILE A 545 3.87 -38.89 -7.74
C ILE A 545 2.34 -38.89 -7.76
N TRP A 546 1.77 -37.97 -8.54
CA TRP A 546 0.34 -37.87 -8.81
C TRP A 546 0.01 -38.65 -10.08
N LEU A 547 -1.00 -39.51 -10.01
CA LEU A 547 -1.46 -40.31 -11.16
C LEU A 547 -2.87 -39.89 -11.56
N GLU A 548 -2.99 -38.91 -12.44
CA GLU A 548 -4.25 -38.64 -13.13
C GLU A 548 -4.40 -39.50 -14.39
N GLN A 549 -5.63 -39.97 -14.63
CA GLN A 549 -5.96 -40.79 -15.79
C GLN A 549 -5.89 -39.96 -17.08
N GLY A 550 -4.70 -39.94 -17.68
CA GLY A 550 -4.51 -39.71 -19.10
C GLY A 550 -4.18 -38.28 -19.51
N GLU A 551 -3.06 -37.71 -19.04
CA GLU A 551 -2.04 -36.96 -19.80
C GLU A 551 -0.97 -36.40 -18.82
N ALA A 552 0.29 -36.32 -19.29
CA ALA A 552 1.51 -35.77 -18.68
C ALA A 552 1.86 -36.10 -17.20
N SER A 553 3.04 -36.70 -17.00
CA SER A 553 3.61 -36.93 -15.66
C SER A 553 4.27 -35.67 -15.12
N TYR A 554 3.89 -35.24 -13.91
CA TYR A 554 4.54 -34.16 -13.17
C TYR A 554 5.61 -34.72 -12.23
N ILE A 555 6.75 -34.04 -12.13
CA ILE A 555 7.80 -34.33 -11.13
C ILE A 555 8.21 -33.00 -10.51
N SER A 556 7.89 -32.79 -9.23
CA SER A 556 8.45 -31.71 -8.42
C SER A 556 9.62 -32.26 -7.60
N LEU A 557 10.75 -31.57 -7.59
CA LEU A 557 11.90 -31.86 -6.73
C LEU A 557 12.17 -30.65 -5.85
N VAL A 558 12.09 -30.82 -4.53
CA VAL A 558 12.38 -29.76 -3.55
C VAL A 558 13.78 -29.98 -2.99
N PRO A 559 14.77 -29.10 -3.26
CA PRO A 559 16.09 -29.18 -2.65
C PRO A 559 16.11 -28.53 -1.26
N SER A 560 16.96 -29.05 -0.38
CA SER A 560 16.98 -28.73 1.06
C SER A 560 17.87 -27.55 1.48
N SER A 561 18.19 -26.63 0.57
CA SER A 561 18.96 -25.43 0.94
C SER A 561 18.35 -24.16 0.36
N SER A 562 18.00 -23.25 1.26
CA SER A 562 17.51 -21.90 1.04
C SER A 562 18.53 -21.06 0.27
N GLU A 563 18.32 -20.87 -1.03
CA GLU A 563 18.79 -19.70 -1.79
C GLU A 563 17.99 -19.64 -3.10
N PHE A 564 17.25 -18.54 -3.28
CA PHE A 564 16.41 -18.17 -4.44
C PHE A 564 15.13 -19.00 -4.68
N PHE A 565 13.99 -18.38 -4.37
CA PHE A 565 12.68 -18.79 -4.91
C PHE A 565 12.40 -17.97 -6.17
N TYR A 566 12.33 -18.65 -7.32
CA TYR A 566 11.56 -18.19 -8.47
C TYR A 566 10.61 -19.32 -8.83
N GLU A 567 9.31 -19.04 -8.92
CA GLU A 567 8.35 -20.00 -9.45
C GLU A 567 8.53 -20.08 -10.98
N GLU A 568 9.35 -21.03 -11.42
CA GLU A 568 9.51 -21.33 -12.85
C GLU A 568 8.52 -22.42 -13.28
N PHE A 569 7.60 -22.07 -14.16
CA PHE A 569 6.70 -23.04 -14.80
C PHE A 569 7.39 -23.63 -16.04
N LEU A 570 8.02 -24.79 -15.87
CA LEU A 570 8.63 -25.53 -16.97
C LEU A 570 7.73 -26.71 -17.38
N SER A 571 7.18 -26.65 -18.58
CA SER A 571 6.53 -27.81 -19.21
C SER A 571 7.37 -28.28 -20.39
N ILE A 572 7.74 -29.57 -20.39
CA ILE A 572 8.42 -30.22 -21.52
C ILE A 572 7.41 -31.15 -22.18
N ARG A 573 7.11 -30.89 -23.45
CA ARG A 573 6.24 -31.78 -24.24
C ARG A 573 7.08 -32.59 -25.22
N ASP A 574 7.04 -33.90 -25.07
CA ASP A 574 7.66 -34.83 -26.02
C ASP A 574 6.76 -34.95 -27.27
N ALA A 575 7.21 -34.35 -28.38
CA ALA A 575 6.55 -34.43 -29.68
C ALA A 575 7.23 -35.43 -30.63
N GLY A 576 8.06 -36.35 -30.11
CA GLY A 576 8.82 -37.32 -30.89
C GLY A 576 10.33 -37.10 -30.80
N SER A 577 11.00 -36.94 -31.93
CA SER A 577 12.45 -36.65 -31.94
C SER A 577 12.77 -35.18 -31.73
N ASP A 578 11.86 -34.34 -31.25
CA ASP A 578 12.04 -32.90 -31.05
C ASP A 578 11.31 -32.51 -29.74
N TYR A 579 11.76 -31.45 -29.07
CA TYR A 579 11.24 -31.00 -27.78
C TYR A 579 10.77 -29.55 -27.83
N ASP A 580 9.62 -29.29 -27.22
CA ASP A 580 9.13 -27.93 -26.98
C ASP A 580 9.33 -27.58 -25.50
N VAL A 581 9.95 -26.44 -25.25
CA VAL A 581 10.11 -25.85 -23.92
C VAL A 581 9.25 -24.60 -23.84
N TYR A 582 8.40 -24.57 -22.81
CA TYR A 582 7.52 -23.44 -22.52
C TYR A 582 7.99 -22.78 -21.22
N ALA A 583 8.15 -21.46 -21.25
CA ALA A 583 8.49 -20.66 -20.07
C ALA A 583 7.64 -19.39 -20.04
N MET A 584 7.16 -19.04 -18.85
CA MET A 584 6.51 -17.76 -18.56
C MET A 584 7.48 -16.93 -17.74
N LEU A 585 7.84 -15.75 -18.24
CA LEU A 585 8.77 -14.85 -17.56
C LEU A 585 8.02 -14.02 -16.52
N SER A 586 8.73 -13.59 -15.47
CA SER A 586 8.18 -12.71 -14.42
C SER A 586 7.73 -11.33 -14.95
N THR A 587 8.16 -10.97 -16.15
CA THR A 587 7.74 -9.78 -16.91
C THR A 587 6.36 -9.93 -17.58
N GLY A 588 5.75 -11.12 -17.54
CA GLY A 588 4.46 -11.42 -18.19
C GLY A 588 4.58 -11.88 -19.65
N GLU A 589 5.81 -12.05 -20.16
CA GLU A 589 6.08 -12.55 -21.51
C GLU A 589 6.04 -14.08 -21.57
N PHE A 590 5.58 -14.62 -22.70
CA PHE A 590 5.53 -16.06 -22.94
C PHE A 590 6.56 -16.47 -23.99
N VAL A 591 7.43 -17.41 -23.64
CA VAL A 591 8.51 -17.90 -24.51
C VAL A 591 8.26 -19.35 -24.88
N ILE A 592 8.27 -19.62 -26.18
CA ILE A 592 8.24 -20.98 -26.74
C ILE A 592 9.58 -21.23 -27.44
N ALA A 593 10.33 -22.23 -26.98
CA ALA A 593 11.57 -22.65 -27.62
C ALA A 593 11.41 -24.07 -28.19
N HIS A 594 11.78 -24.25 -29.45
CA HIS A 594 11.78 -25.53 -30.14
C HIS A 594 13.21 -26.04 -30.26
N ALA A 595 13.50 -27.23 -29.76
CA ALA A 595 14.79 -27.90 -29.89
C ALA A 595 14.65 -29.21 -30.69
N ASP A 596 15.66 -29.54 -31.49
CA ASP A 596 15.68 -30.80 -32.21
C ASP A 596 16.05 -31.98 -31.26
N GLY A 597 16.04 -33.20 -31.80
CA GLY A 597 16.33 -34.42 -31.04
C GLY A 597 17.75 -34.57 -30.50
N ASN A 598 18.64 -33.65 -30.84
CA ASN A 598 19.99 -33.55 -30.28
C ASN A 598 20.07 -32.49 -29.18
N GLY A 599 18.98 -31.76 -28.91
CA GLY A 599 18.90 -30.66 -27.95
C GLY A 599 19.34 -29.31 -28.53
N ASP A 600 19.54 -29.22 -29.85
CA ASP A 600 19.93 -27.95 -30.49
C ASP A 600 18.68 -27.09 -30.73
N LEU A 601 18.72 -25.83 -30.28
CA LEU A 601 17.60 -24.89 -30.46
C LEU A 601 17.42 -24.57 -31.95
N THR A 602 16.21 -24.74 -32.48
CA THR A 602 15.88 -24.56 -33.90
C THR A 602 15.04 -23.30 -34.13
N SER A 603 14.15 -22.96 -33.21
CA SER A 603 13.43 -21.68 -33.22
C SER A 603 13.02 -21.25 -31.81
N MET A 604 12.81 -19.95 -31.65
CA MET A 604 12.28 -19.35 -30.43
C MET A 604 11.21 -18.32 -30.82
N GLN A 605 10.08 -18.36 -30.14
CA GLN A 605 9.00 -17.39 -30.29
C GLN A 605 8.78 -16.69 -28.95
N ILE A 606 8.87 -15.37 -28.97
CA ILE A 606 8.54 -14.51 -27.81
C ILE A 606 7.20 -13.86 -28.11
N MET A 607 6.24 -14.04 -27.21
CA MET A 607 4.90 -13.47 -27.29
C MET A 607 4.71 -12.44 -26.18
N ASP A 608 4.33 -11.23 -26.56
CA ASP A 608 4.02 -10.13 -25.63
C ASP A 608 2.54 -9.73 -25.77
N ARG A 609 1.92 -9.39 -24.63
CA ARG A 609 0.51 -9.04 -24.51
C ARG A 609 0.36 -7.53 -24.37
N PHE A 610 0.28 -6.82 -25.50
CA PHE A 610 -0.11 -5.41 -25.50
C PHE A 610 -1.63 -5.24 -25.57
N GLY A 611 -2.28 -5.17 -24.40
CA GLY A 611 -3.70 -4.86 -24.30
C GLY A 611 -4.64 -5.96 -24.81
N HIS A 612 -5.95 -5.72 -24.74
CA HIS A 612 -6.94 -6.80 -24.66
C HIS A 612 -7.18 -7.67 -25.90
N HIS A 613 -6.58 -7.44 -27.08
CA HIS A 613 -6.93 -8.26 -28.26
C HIS A 613 -5.85 -8.60 -29.31
N ASP A 614 -4.60 -8.13 -29.23
CA ASP A 614 -3.58 -8.45 -30.25
C ASP A 614 -2.26 -8.95 -29.63
N TRP A 615 -1.86 -10.16 -30.02
CA TRP A 615 -0.54 -10.73 -29.68
C TRP A 615 0.48 -10.31 -30.74
N SER A 616 1.57 -9.68 -30.32
CA SER A 616 2.75 -9.52 -31.17
C SER A 616 3.73 -10.65 -30.88
N SER A 617 4.28 -11.28 -31.92
CA SER A 617 5.28 -12.34 -31.75
C SER A 617 6.57 -12.04 -32.52
N LEU A 618 7.71 -12.24 -31.86
CA LEU A 618 9.03 -12.25 -32.50
C LEU A 618 9.49 -13.70 -32.69
N GLU A 619 9.73 -14.12 -33.93
CA GLU A 619 10.29 -15.44 -34.25
C GLU A 619 11.78 -15.32 -34.60
N ILE A 620 12.61 -16.03 -33.84
CA ILE A 620 14.05 -16.17 -34.05
C ILE A 620 14.30 -17.58 -34.55
N LEU A 621 14.83 -17.71 -35.77
CA LEU A 621 15.19 -18.99 -36.36
C LEU A 621 16.69 -19.23 -36.19
N PHE A 622 17.09 -20.41 -35.78
CA PHE A 622 18.51 -20.77 -35.66
C PHE A 622 18.95 -21.56 -36.89
N GLY A 623 20.02 -21.09 -37.55
CA GLY A 623 20.61 -21.82 -38.67
C GLY A 623 21.32 -23.10 -38.20
N SER A 624 21.71 -23.98 -39.13
CA SER A 624 22.44 -25.23 -38.82
C SER A 624 23.83 -25.05 -38.20
N ASN A 625 24.26 -23.82 -37.94
CA ASN A 625 25.46 -23.43 -37.20
C ASN A 625 25.14 -22.77 -35.84
N GLY A 626 23.88 -22.81 -35.41
CA GLY A 626 23.36 -22.20 -34.18
C GLY A 626 23.29 -20.67 -34.19
N LYS A 627 23.54 -20.00 -35.32
CA LYS A 627 23.45 -18.53 -35.38
C LYS A 627 22.01 -18.08 -35.61
N PRO A 628 21.51 -17.08 -34.85
CA PRO A 628 20.15 -16.57 -34.99
C PRO A 628 19.96 -15.83 -36.32
N GLN A 629 18.80 -16.01 -36.94
CA GLN A 629 18.28 -15.27 -38.08
C GLN A 629 16.85 -14.84 -37.75
N ALA A 630 16.64 -13.55 -37.47
CA ALA A 630 15.31 -13.04 -37.17
C ALA A 630 14.47 -12.87 -38.44
N LYS A 631 13.19 -13.27 -38.37
CA LYS A 631 12.15 -12.82 -39.30
C LYS A 631 11.09 -12.08 -38.50
N ALA A 632 11.10 -10.75 -38.60
CA ALA A 632 10.01 -9.94 -38.07
C ALA A 632 8.86 -9.89 -39.09
N SER A 633 7.70 -10.44 -38.74
CA SER A 633 6.42 -10.04 -39.33
C SER A 633 5.64 -9.24 -38.28
N ASP A 634 5.30 -8.00 -38.62
CA ASP A 634 4.44 -7.08 -37.84
C ASP A 634 4.94 -6.62 -36.46
N PHE A 635 6.26 -6.69 -36.18
CA PHE A 635 6.84 -6.01 -35.02
C PHE A 635 7.05 -4.52 -35.35
N ASN A 636 6.28 -3.63 -34.71
CA ASN A 636 6.33 -2.19 -34.97
C ASN A 636 7.71 -1.61 -34.58
N ALA A 637 8.33 -0.91 -35.53
CA ALA A 637 9.72 -0.45 -35.52
C ALA A 637 10.03 0.66 -34.50
N HIS A 638 9.95 0.40 -33.20
CA HIS A 638 10.40 1.31 -32.14
C HIS A 638 11.59 0.80 -31.33
N VAL A 639 12.03 -0.44 -31.57
CA VAL A 639 13.30 -0.97 -31.06
C VAL A 639 14.06 -1.60 -32.23
N GLY A 640 15.35 -1.32 -32.35
CA GLY A 640 16.18 -1.79 -33.45
C GLY A 640 16.31 -3.31 -33.42
N VAL A 641 15.47 -4.03 -34.18
CA VAL A 641 15.55 -5.50 -34.34
C VAL A 641 16.96 -5.94 -34.78
N SER A 642 17.70 -5.08 -35.49
CA SER A 642 19.11 -5.32 -35.83
C SER A 642 20.06 -5.24 -34.63
N GLU A 643 19.82 -4.34 -33.67
CA GLU A 643 20.65 -4.20 -32.46
C GLU A 643 20.48 -5.42 -31.55
N ILE A 644 19.24 -5.89 -31.35
CA ILE A 644 18.96 -7.12 -30.58
C ILE A 644 19.65 -8.34 -31.22
N VAL A 645 19.59 -8.47 -32.55
CA VAL A 645 20.24 -9.60 -33.26
C VAL A 645 21.77 -9.51 -33.22
N ASP A 646 22.33 -8.30 -33.27
CA ASP A 646 23.77 -8.07 -33.18
C ASP A 646 24.30 -8.33 -31.75
N ASP A 647 23.57 -7.92 -30.72
CA ASP A 647 23.90 -8.17 -29.31
C ASP A 647 23.78 -9.66 -28.97
N PHE A 648 22.73 -10.32 -29.44
CA PHE A 648 22.55 -11.76 -29.27
C PHE A 648 23.65 -12.56 -30.00
N SER A 649 24.04 -12.13 -31.21
CA SER A 649 25.15 -12.75 -31.94
C SER A 649 26.50 -12.56 -31.23
N ALA A 650 26.72 -11.38 -30.63
CA ALA A 650 27.93 -11.07 -29.86
C ALA A 650 28.01 -11.82 -28.52
N LEU A 651 26.87 -12.18 -27.93
CA LEU A 651 26.78 -13.04 -26.76
C LEU A 651 26.91 -14.53 -27.12
N TYR A 652 26.29 -14.99 -28.22
CA TYR A 652 26.47 -16.35 -28.73
C TYR A 652 27.94 -16.65 -29.04
N ASP A 653 28.65 -15.73 -29.70
CA ASP A 653 30.08 -15.88 -29.98
C ASP A 653 30.95 -15.86 -28.70
N ARG A 654 30.45 -15.33 -27.56
CA ARG A 654 31.09 -15.41 -26.24
C ARG A 654 30.79 -16.74 -25.52
N ALA A 655 29.55 -17.20 -25.55
CA ALA A 655 29.08 -18.41 -24.89
C ALA A 655 29.56 -19.71 -25.57
N ALA A 656 29.80 -19.70 -26.88
CA ALA A 656 30.28 -20.85 -27.66
C ALA A 656 31.66 -21.43 -27.22
N SER A 657 32.30 -20.84 -26.20
CA SER A 657 33.55 -21.34 -25.61
C SER A 657 33.35 -22.24 -24.37
N SER A 658 32.13 -22.35 -23.83
CA SER A 658 31.77 -23.24 -22.72
C SER A 658 30.26 -23.47 -22.73
N PHE A 659 29.81 -24.60 -23.28
CA PHE A 659 28.38 -24.90 -23.37
C PHE A 659 27.86 -25.39 -22.01
N ASP A 660 27.15 -24.49 -21.30
CA ASP A 660 26.26 -24.79 -20.17
C ASP A 660 24.94 -24.05 -20.40
N LEU A 661 23.82 -24.77 -20.34
CA LEU A 661 22.49 -24.25 -20.64
C LEU A 661 22.08 -23.11 -19.68
N PHE A 662 22.61 -23.16 -18.44
CA PHE A 662 22.34 -22.15 -17.41
C PHE A 662 23.01 -20.80 -17.70
N GLN A 663 24.18 -20.77 -18.34
CA GLN A 663 24.84 -19.51 -18.69
C GLN A 663 24.16 -18.78 -19.86
N ALA A 664 23.40 -19.50 -20.70
CA ALA A 664 22.60 -18.89 -21.75
C ALA A 664 21.37 -18.17 -21.18
N ALA A 665 20.80 -18.67 -20.08
CA ALA A 665 19.72 -18.01 -19.35
C ALA A 665 20.23 -16.78 -18.57
N ASP A 666 21.39 -16.85 -17.92
CA ASP A 666 22.04 -15.69 -17.27
C ASP A 666 22.42 -14.59 -18.26
N ALA A 667 22.89 -14.99 -19.45
CA ALA A 667 23.17 -14.10 -20.57
C ALA A 667 21.90 -13.38 -21.08
N PHE A 668 20.75 -14.03 -20.97
CA PHE A 668 19.44 -13.50 -21.36
C PHE A 668 18.90 -12.50 -20.33
N TYR A 669 19.18 -12.72 -19.05
CA TYR A 669 18.80 -11.81 -17.95
C TYR A 669 19.57 -10.47 -17.96
N MET A 670 20.73 -10.41 -18.62
CA MET A 670 21.55 -9.19 -18.74
C MET A 670 21.18 -8.28 -19.92
N ILE A 671 20.30 -8.71 -20.82
CA ILE A 671 19.74 -7.92 -21.92
C ILE A 671 18.41 -7.34 -21.46
#